data_AF-A0A969WK12-F1
#
_entry.id   AF-A0A969WK12-F1
#
_cell.length_a   1.000
_cell.length_b   1.000
_cell.length_c   1.000
_cell.angle_alpha   90.00
_cell.angle_beta   90.00
_cell.angle_gamma   90.00
#
_symmetry.space_group_name_H-M   'P 1'
#
loop_
_entity.id
_entity.type
_entity.pdbx_description
1 polymer ?
#
loop_
_entity_poly.entity_id
_entity_poly.type
_entity_poly.pdbx_seq_one_letter_code
_entity_poly.pdbx_strand_id
1 'polypeptide(L)'
;MSIKMGEGQSPFVSEQVQLSFYLPDAEAEQAARIKKILLAKSSVPLGTSPAVPDSSPRWPWEAVLLLLPALAMAVPPVKRRIPKHYLFIGGIFLLLGACIFWYVIYPQTSWGIKARWRALERMTEVTGGQVDVVVPASTYISGGSLSPDGRWIYWGVAHNRADIPVSDQFYMLNLETGEQFEVPDVGYGSRWITDNYLASRGPQYRLLHVPDLSIRDLEMVTLEEANKLLRNADDVYIVKGFDDSGTGMGLLSLDPAFPYATRTHVERDEVTLNYTYIPGRLEGYEDGIVSPDGTLIAMRRPYPKDGFESYLEIQSSVGEIVATVHAKGRSPFILGWGADGRTIYFVERVGGSAGDIYYPERPIFKLTIDNPTSMTTPSKSRIASYRRAAQVNPSGWYIDDLLVEDRGAASTPGIGSYTVFGLNSIWLRKGNDLYSGNVGALDASEWPVLHRDSEVTIGRKVVFHDPASTIMGDSVTLKRKAVVNDVFYNEIDIANNAVYSAATTPLTVPLPITLPSFPEINPGTVDYTIARGDSLELPAGAYGSVTLRKNSILTLTGGIYQFENINIGRKSQLLVTAPTEIRIANRLEPGTRAVIGPAPDSGLNATDLVIFAGGINGNDGGLNSFPKTAVIGQNNILAATIYAPNGTLWIKKGTSATGSFIANDVRIGQNVQLWLESAFGEDY
;
A
#
# COMPACT_ATOMS: atom_id res chain seq x y z
N MET A 1 40.07 -51.72 43.60
CA MET A 1 39.56 -52.98 44.20
C MET A 1 39.33 -53.95 43.04
N SER A 2 39.97 -55.12 43.12
CA SER A 2 40.01 -56.32 42.22
C SER A 2 38.72 -56.60 41.38
N ILE A 3 38.67 -57.23 40.19
CA ILE A 3 39.23 -58.53 39.70
C ILE A 3 39.26 -58.60 38.14
N LYS A 4 40.19 -59.43 37.65
CA LYS A 4 40.53 -60.01 36.33
C LYS A 4 39.44 -60.56 35.36
N MET A 5 39.82 -60.49 34.07
CA MET A 5 39.79 -61.44 32.92
C MET A 5 38.65 -62.47 32.69
N GLY A 6 38.29 -62.62 31.39
CA GLY A 6 37.77 -63.84 30.79
C GLY A 6 37.72 -63.77 29.25
N GLU A 7 38.50 -64.60 28.56
CA GLU A 7 38.43 -64.89 27.11
C GLU A 7 37.20 -65.76 26.77
N GLY A 8 36.70 -65.67 25.52
CA GLY A 8 36.15 -66.84 24.83
C GLY A 8 34.90 -66.65 23.95
N GLN A 9 35.08 -66.95 22.65
CA GLN A 9 34.13 -67.54 21.68
C GLN A 9 33.30 -66.63 20.72
N SER A 10 33.59 -66.86 19.42
CA SER A 10 32.85 -66.62 18.16
C SER A 10 31.52 -67.43 18.12
N PRO A 11 30.43 -67.11 17.36
CA PRO A 11 30.45 -66.81 15.90
C PRO A 11 29.36 -65.90 15.28
N PHE A 12 29.58 -65.59 13.99
CA PHE A 12 28.65 -65.13 12.93
C PHE A 12 27.16 -64.91 13.30
N VAL A 13 26.66 -63.68 13.12
CA VAL A 13 25.35 -63.38 12.50
C VAL A 13 25.44 -62.03 11.79
N SER A 14 24.92 -61.99 10.56
CA SER A 14 24.70 -60.79 9.74
C SER A 14 23.61 -59.90 10.33
N GLU A 15 23.91 -58.64 10.64
CA GLU A 15 22.89 -57.62 10.87
C GLU A 15 22.74 -56.71 9.64
N GLN A 16 21.63 -56.91 8.94
CA GLN A 16 21.00 -55.88 8.14
C GLN A 16 20.53 -54.77 9.08
N VAL A 17 21.14 -53.60 8.99
CA VAL A 17 20.60 -52.37 9.55
C VAL A 17 19.57 -51.83 8.55
N GLN A 18 18.30 -52.20 8.72
CA GLN A 18 17.18 -51.41 8.22
C GLN A 18 16.94 -50.27 9.19
N LEU A 19 17.42 -49.09 8.83
CA LEU A 19 17.06 -47.83 9.47
C LEU A 19 16.09 -47.10 8.53
N SER A 20 14.81 -47.36 8.75
CA SER A 20 13.71 -46.63 8.14
C SER A 20 13.61 -45.27 8.84
N PHE A 21 14.01 -44.19 8.16
CA PHE A 21 13.60 -42.85 8.54
C PHE A 21 12.64 -42.27 7.50
N TYR A 22 11.53 -41.81 8.07
CA TYR A 22 10.37 -41.15 7.49
C TYR A 22 10.76 -39.96 6.61
N LEU A 23 10.19 -39.89 5.41
CA LEU A 23 10.23 -38.73 4.50
C LEU A 23 9.15 -37.70 4.90
N PRO A 24 9.41 -36.38 4.80
CA PRO A 24 8.41 -35.34 4.99
C PRO A 24 7.79 -34.95 3.63
N ASP A 25 6.83 -35.74 3.14
CA ASP A 25 6.07 -35.41 1.91
C ASP A 25 4.64 -34.90 2.19
N ALA A 26 4.24 -34.77 3.46
CA ALA A 26 2.87 -34.39 3.82
C ALA A 26 2.54 -32.92 3.48
N GLU A 27 3.51 -32.00 3.53
CA GLU A 27 3.25 -30.57 3.31
C GLU A 27 3.20 -30.19 1.82
N ALA A 28 4.01 -30.83 0.98
CA ALA A 28 3.99 -30.58 -0.46
C ALA A 28 2.70 -31.09 -1.13
N GLU A 29 2.19 -32.24 -0.68
CA GLU A 29 0.93 -32.78 -1.19
C GLU A 29 -0.27 -31.96 -0.69
N GLN A 30 -0.25 -31.48 0.55
CA GLN A 30 -1.31 -30.62 1.10
C GLN A 30 -1.33 -29.23 0.43
N ALA A 31 -0.15 -28.63 0.18
CA ALA A 31 -0.03 -27.37 -0.57
C ALA A 31 -0.46 -27.53 -2.04
N ALA A 32 -0.11 -28.63 -2.70
CA ALA A 32 -0.55 -28.92 -4.07
C ALA A 32 -2.07 -29.17 -4.16
N ARG A 33 -2.66 -29.79 -3.13
CA ARG A 33 -4.10 -30.04 -3.04
C ARG A 33 -4.89 -28.74 -2.78
N ILE A 34 -4.38 -27.85 -1.94
CA ILE A 34 -4.96 -26.51 -1.70
C ILE A 34 -4.85 -25.65 -2.96
N LYS A 35 -3.70 -25.63 -3.63
CA LYS A 35 -3.49 -24.89 -4.89
C LYS A 35 -4.42 -25.38 -6.01
N LYS A 36 -4.68 -26.70 -6.08
CA LYS A 36 -5.62 -27.29 -7.05
C LYS A 36 -7.09 -26.98 -6.73
N ILE A 37 -7.45 -26.86 -5.46
CA ILE A 37 -8.81 -26.45 -5.02
C ILE A 37 -9.03 -24.95 -5.28
N LEU A 38 -8.03 -24.10 -5.07
CA LEU A 38 -8.09 -22.66 -5.33
C LEU A 38 -8.16 -22.36 -6.84
N LEU A 39 -7.34 -23.02 -7.67
CA LEU A 39 -7.37 -22.86 -9.13
C LEU A 39 -8.65 -23.39 -9.79
N ALA A 40 -9.38 -24.31 -9.13
CA ALA A 40 -10.67 -24.80 -9.63
C ALA A 40 -11.85 -23.87 -9.28
N LYS A 41 -11.66 -22.85 -8.43
CA LYS A 41 -12.69 -21.89 -8.02
C LYS A 41 -12.45 -20.45 -8.48
N SER A 42 -11.24 -20.08 -8.90
CA SER A 42 -10.90 -18.71 -9.30
C SER A 42 -11.06 -18.46 -10.80
N SER A 43 -12.26 -18.06 -11.23
CA SER A 43 -12.46 -17.11 -12.34
C SER A 43 -13.97 -16.89 -12.56
N VAL A 44 -14.54 -15.94 -11.83
CA VAL A 44 -15.79 -15.29 -12.25
C VAL A 44 -15.37 -13.99 -12.95
N PRO A 45 -15.55 -13.88 -14.29
CA PRO A 45 -15.23 -12.64 -14.99
C PRO A 45 -16.12 -11.50 -14.48
N LEU A 46 -15.53 -10.34 -14.21
CA LEU A 46 -16.25 -9.08 -14.06
C LEU A 46 -16.99 -8.78 -15.38
N GLY A 47 -18.29 -9.10 -15.42
CA GLY A 47 -19.15 -8.78 -16.55
C GLY A 47 -20.05 -9.92 -17.00
N THR A 48 -21.00 -10.31 -16.16
CA THR A 48 -22.44 -10.42 -16.47
C THR A 48 -23.12 -10.81 -15.17
N SER A 49 -24.20 -10.08 -14.81
CA SER A 49 -25.04 -10.42 -13.66
C SER A 49 -25.35 -11.93 -13.68
N PRO A 50 -25.11 -12.70 -12.62
CA PRO A 50 -25.56 -14.08 -12.56
C PRO A 50 -27.08 -14.09 -12.81
N ALA A 51 -27.54 -14.98 -13.68
CA ALA A 51 -28.95 -15.21 -13.89
C ALA A 51 -29.55 -15.63 -12.55
N VAL A 52 -30.37 -14.76 -11.96
CA VAL A 52 -31.16 -15.08 -10.77
C VAL A 52 -31.98 -16.34 -11.09
N PRO A 53 -31.89 -17.42 -10.30
CA PRO A 53 -32.77 -18.57 -10.47
C PRO A 53 -34.21 -18.08 -10.25
N ASP A 54 -35.06 -18.19 -11.28
CA ASP A 54 -36.49 -17.86 -11.22
C ASP A 54 -37.25 -18.94 -10.42
N SER A 55 -36.94 -19.06 -9.14
CA SER A 55 -37.60 -19.99 -8.21
C SER A 55 -38.55 -19.30 -7.23
N SER A 56 -38.86 -18.02 -7.45
CA SER A 56 -39.92 -17.37 -6.66
C SER A 56 -41.25 -18.11 -6.86
N PRO A 57 -42.03 -18.37 -5.80
CA PRO A 57 -43.36 -18.95 -5.95
C PRO A 57 -44.17 -17.99 -6.82
N ARG A 58 -44.47 -18.42 -8.06
CA ARG A 58 -45.35 -17.71 -8.97
C ARG A 58 -46.75 -17.67 -8.36
N TRP A 59 -47.01 -16.68 -7.51
CA TRP A 59 -48.38 -16.23 -7.29
C TRP A 59 -48.95 -15.89 -8.68
N PRO A 60 -50.13 -16.40 -9.06
CA PRO A 60 -50.61 -16.31 -10.43
C PRO A 60 -51.14 -14.88 -10.69
N TRP A 61 -50.24 -13.91 -10.82
CA TRP A 61 -50.58 -12.54 -11.21
C TRP A 61 -51.09 -12.48 -12.66
N GLU A 62 -50.77 -13.48 -13.47
CA GLU A 62 -51.44 -13.75 -14.75
C GLU A 62 -52.96 -13.87 -14.57
N ALA A 63 -53.44 -14.44 -13.44
CA ALA A 63 -54.87 -14.48 -13.12
C ALA A 63 -55.43 -13.10 -12.73
N VAL A 64 -54.65 -12.23 -12.07
CA VAL A 64 -55.07 -10.87 -11.69
C VAL A 64 -55.15 -9.95 -12.92
N LEU A 65 -54.20 -10.06 -13.86
CA LEU A 65 -54.25 -9.33 -15.14
C LEU A 65 -55.32 -9.84 -16.09
N LEU A 66 -55.71 -11.12 -16.01
CA LEU A 66 -56.86 -11.67 -16.74
C LEU A 66 -58.21 -11.31 -16.09
N LEU A 67 -58.25 -11.10 -14.76
CA LEU A 67 -59.47 -10.71 -14.04
C LEU A 67 -59.91 -9.27 -14.31
N LEU A 68 -59.00 -8.32 -14.56
CA LEU A 68 -59.36 -6.92 -14.81
C LEU A 68 -60.14 -6.73 -16.14
N PRO A 69 -59.74 -7.31 -17.28
CA PRO A 69 -60.55 -7.34 -18.50
C PRO A 69 -61.82 -8.16 -18.33
N ALA A 70 -61.78 -9.27 -17.56
CA ALA A 70 -62.96 -10.10 -17.32
C ALA A 70 -64.03 -9.38 -16.48
N LEU A 71 -63.65 -8.56 -15.49
CA LEU A 71 -64.57 -7.68 -14.76
C LEU A 71 -65.12 -6.54 -15.63
N ALA A 72 -64.32 -6.03 -16.58
CA ALA A 72 -64.78 -5.04 -17.55
C ALA A 72 -65.73 -5.64 -18.60
N MET A 73 -65.56 -6.93 -18.95
CA MET A 73 -66.40 -7.66 -19.91
C MET A 73 -67.64 -8.33 -19.28
N ALA A 74 -67.69 -8.50 -17.96
CA ALA A 74 -68.86 -9.01 -17.24
C ALA A 74 -69.99 -7.99 -17.07
N VAL A 75 -69.85 -6.76 -17.59
CA VAL A 75 -70.93 -5.78 -17.62
C VAL A 75 -71.81 -6.07 -18.84
N PRO A 76 -73.05 -6.59 -18.68
CA PRO A 76 -73.92 -6.87 -19.82
C PRO A 76 -74.20 -5.58 -20.62
N PRO A 77 -74.38 -5.65 -21.94
CA PRO A 77 -74.69 -4.49 -22.77
C PRO A 77 -76.10 -3.96 -22.47
N VAL A 78 -76.22 -3.15 -21.41
CA VAL A 78 -77.47 -2.46 -21.07
C VAL A 78 -77.54 -1.17 -21.90
N LYS A 79 -78.49 -1.11 -22.84
CA LYS A 79 -78.79 0.06 -23.72
C LYS A 79 -79.30 1.33 -22.98
N ARG A 80 -79.09 1.47 -21.67
CA ARG A 80 -79.50 2.66 -20.90
C ARG A 80 -78.29 3.54 -20.61
N ARG A 81 -78.46 4.87 -20.75
CA ARG A 81 -77.47 5.90 -20.38
C ARG A 81 -76.87 5.53 -19.02
N ILE A 82 -75.61 5.10 -19.02
CA ILE A 82 -74.85 4.84 -17.80
C ILE A 82 -74.85 6.15 -17.01
N PRO A 83 -75.49 6.20 -15.83
CA PRO A 83 -75.57 7.46 -15.12
C PRO A 83 -74.15 7.87 -14.68
N LYS A 84 -73.86 9.18 -14.79
CA LYS A 84 -72.50 9.75 -14.68
C LYS A 84 -71.72 9.31 -13.44
N HIS A 85 -72.40 8.90 -12.36
CA HIS A 85 -71.77 8.38 -11.15
C HIS A 85 -71.03 7.04 -11.35
N TYR A 86 -71.46 6.15 -12.26
CA TYR A 86 -70.72 4.91 -12.53
C TYR A 86 -69.41 5.15 -13.30
N LEU A 87 -69.39 6.14 -14.21
CA LEU A 87 -68.15 6.56 -14.87
C LEU A 87 -67.16 7.17 -13.88
N PHE A 88 -67.66 7.95 -12.91
CA PHE A 88 -66.84 8.51 -11.84
C PHE A 88 -66.26 7.42 -10.93
N ILE A 89 -67.09 6.45 -10.51
CA ILE A 89 -66.65 5.31 -9.68
C ILE A 89 -65.64 4.44 -10.44
N GLY A 90 -65.88 4.13 -11.72
CA GLY A 90 -64.93 3.40 -12.56
C GLY A 90 -63.59 4.13 -12.73
N GLY A 91 -63.63 5.46 -12.86
CA GLY A 91 -62.43 6.29 -12.87
C GLY A 91 -61.63 6.19 -11.57
N ILE A 92 -62.31 6.22 -10.41
CA ILE A 92 -61.67 6.03 -9.10
C ILE A 92 -61.01 4.65 -8.99
N PHE A 93 -61.68 3.57 -9.40
CA PHE A 93 -61.10 2.23 -9.36
C PHE A 93 -59.89 2.06 -10.28
N LEU A 94 -59.92 2.67 -11.48
CA LEU A 94 -58.75 2.69 -12.38
C LEU A 94 -57.58 3.46 -11.76
N LEU A 95 -57.85 4.59 -11.10
CA LEU A 95 -56.83 5.40 -10.43
C LEU A 95 -56.25 4.66 -9.23
N LEU A 96 -57.09 4.03 -8.40
CA LEU A 96 -56.68 3.15 -7.30
C LEU A 96 -55.87 1.95 -7.80
N GLY A 97 -56.32 1.29 -8.87
CA GLY A 97 -55.60 0.17 -9.49
C GLY A 97 -54.24 0.60 -10.04
N ALA A 98 -54.16 1.75 -10.69
CA ALA A 98 -52.90 2.33 -11.15
C ALA A 98 -51.99 2.72 -9.97
N CYS A 99 -52.53 3.28 -8.88
CA CYS A 99 -51.78 3.58 -7.67
C CYS A 99 -51.26 2.30 -7.00
N ILE A 100 -52.09 1.28 -6.81
CA ILE A 100 -51.67 -0.01 -6.26
C ILE A 100 -50.60 -0.64 -7.16
N PHE A 101 -50.80 -0.60 -8.48
CA PHE A 101 -49.81 -1.12 -9.41
C PHE A 101 -48.49 -0.37 -9.28
N TRP A 102 -48.47 0.96 -9.32
CA TRP A 102 -47.23 1.74 -9.29
C TRP A 102 -46.53 1.77 -7.93
N TYR A 103 -47.28 1.81 -6.83
CA TYR A 103 -46.71 1.97 -5.49
C TYR A 103 -46.51 0.65 -4.75
N VAL A 104 -47.26 -0.41 -5.08
CA VAL A 104 -47.20 -1.70 -4.37
C VAL A 104 -46.64 -2.80 -5.25
N ILE A 105 -47.16 -2.95 -6.48
CA ILE A 105 -46.81 -4.10 -7.34
C ILE A 105 -45.52 -3.87 -8.13
N TYR A 106 -45.41 -2.75 -8.83
CA TYR A 106 -44.28 -2.42 -9.70
C TYR A 106 -42.94 -2.50 -8.98
N PRO A 107 -42.75 -1.94 -7.77
CA PRO A 107 -41.48 -2.04 -7.03
C PRO A 107 -41.05 -3.48 -6.71
N GLN A 108 -41.99 -4.42 -6.66
CA GLN A 108 -41.74 -5.84 -6.38
C GLN A 108 -41.43 -6.64 -7.66
N THR A 109 -41.72 -6.10 -8.84
CA THR A 109 -41.36 -6.74 -10.12
C THR A 109 -39.86 -6.65 -10.38
N SER A 110 -39.30 -7.58 -11.16
CA SER A 110 -37.87 -7.52 -11.56
C SER A 110 -37.49 -6.21 -12.28
N TRP A 111 -38.45 -5.58 -12.95
CA TRP A 111 -38.29 -4.28 -13.60
C TRP A 111 -38.22 -3.14 -12.59
N GLY A 112 -39.15 -3.11 -11.63
CA GLY A 112 -39.13 -2.12 -10.55
C GLY A 112 -37.90 -2.27 -9.66
N ILE A 113 -37.47 -3.49 -9.36
CA ILE A 113 -36.23 -3.75 -8.60
C ILE A 113 -35.02 -3.20 -9.35
N LYS A 114 -34.86 -3.48 -10.65
CA LYS A 114 -33.76 -2.94 -11.47
C LYS A 114 -33.82 -1.42 -11.59
N ALA A 115 -35.01 -0.85 -11.75
CA ALA A 115 -35.20 0.60 -11.77
C ALA A 115 -34.79 1.24 -10.44
N ARG A 116 -35.15 0.60 -9.31
CA ARG A 116 -34.74 1.00 -7.97
C ARG A 116 -33.23 0.92 -7.79
N TRP A 117 -32.56 -0.15 -8.22
CA TRP A 117 -31.10 -0.26 -8.17
C TRP A 117 -30.42 0.85 -8.98
N ARG A 118 -30.86 1.10 -10.21
CA ARG A 118 -30.36 2.21 -11.02
C ARG A 118 -30.57 3.58 -10.37
N ALA A 119 -31.65 3.74 -9.62
CA ALA A 119 -31.90 4.98 -8.88
C ALA A 119 -30.94 5.13 -7.69
N LEU A 120 -30.63 4.03 -6.99
CA LEU A 120 -29.66 4.01 -5.88
C LEU A 120 -28.22 4.17 -6.37
N GLU A 121 -27.89 3.70 -7.56
CA GLU A 121 -26.55 3.82 -8.16
C GLU A 121 -26.28 5.21 -8.76
N ARG A 122 -27.28 6.11 -8.77
CA ARG A 122 -27.12 7.49 -9.25
C ARG A 122 -26.79 8.44 -8.10
N MET A 123 -25.87 9.36 -8.36
CA MET A 123 -25.63 10.53 -7.52
C MET A 123 -26.51 11.69 -7.97
N THR A 124 -26.97 12.50 -7.01
CA THR A 124 -27.76 13.70 -7.31
C THR A 124 -26.87 14.82 -7.80
N GLU A 125 -25.71 14.98 -7.17
CA GLU A 125 -24.74 16.03 -7.44
C GLU A 125 -23.32 15.48 -7.25
N VAL A 126 -22.45 15.75 -8.23
CA VAL A 126 -21.02 15.41 -8.18
C VAL A 126 -20.27 16.61 -8.73
N THR A 127 -19.29 17.12 -7.98
CA THR A 127 -18.36 18.17 -8.45
C THR A 127 -16.92 17.74 -8.20
N GLY A 128 -16.00 18.18 -9.07
CA GLY A 128 -14.55 17.97 -8.87
C GLY A 128 -14.05 16.52 -9.03
N GLY A 129 -14.83 15.65 -9.65
CA GLY A 129 -14.42 14.27 -9.90
C GLY A 129 -15.47 13.43 -10.61
N GLN A 130 -15.16 12.14 -10.74
CA GLN A 130 -16.03 11.12 -11.31
C GLN A 130 -16.39 10.06 -10.26
N VAL A 131 -17.68 9.70 -10.20
CA VAL A 131 -18.17 8.62 -9.33
C VAL A 131 -18.49 7.38 -10.16
N ASP A 132 -17.85 6.27 -9.82
CA ASP A 132 -18.08 4.96 -10.40
C ASP A 132 -18.68 4.00 -9.36
N VAL A 133 -19.48 3.03 -9.82
CA VAL A 133 -20.00 1.95 -8.97
C VAL A 133 -19.00 0.80 -8.98
N VAL A 134 -18.43 0.48 -7.82
CA VAL A 134 -17.46 -0.63 -7.64
C VAL A 134 -18.19 -1.91 -7.34
N VAL A 135 -19.13 -1.86 -6.39
CA VAL A 135 -20.00 -3.00 -6.06
C VAL A 135 -21.45 -2.56 -6.21
N PRO A 136 -22.24 -3.23 -7.08
CA PRO A 136 -23.58 -2.78 -7.42
C PRO A 136 -24.58 -2.95 -6.27
N ALA A 137 -25.68 -2.19 -6.32
CA ALA A 137 -26.72 -2.20 -5.30
C ALA A 137 -27.40 -3.59 -5.17
N SER A 138 -27.37 -4.37 -6.24
CA SER A 138 -27.88 -5.76 -6.28
C SER A 138 -27.12 -6.73 -5.39
N THR A 139 -25.95 -6.35 -4.86
CA THR A 139 -25.15 -7.17 -3.95
C THR A 139 -25.66 -7.11 -2.51
N TYR A 140 -26.54 -6.16 -2.16
CA TYR A 140 -27.11 -6.01 -0.82
C TYR A 140 -26.06 -5.90 0.29
N ILE A 141 -25.16 -4.93 0.21
CA ILE A 141 -24.03 -4.85 1.13
C ILE A 141 -24.48 -4.41 2.53
N SER A 142 -24.09 -5.14 3.57
CA SER A 142 -24.37 -4.77 4.98
C SER A 142 -23.38 -3.75 5.53
N GLY A 143 -22.17 -3.74 4.98
CA GLY A 143 -21.12 -2.77 5.25
C GLY A 143 -19.80 -3.23 4.66
N GLY A 144 -18.77 -2.39 4.76
CA GLY A 144 -17.41 -2.77 4.36
C GLY A 144 -16.34 -1.92 5.02
N SER A 145 -15.10 -2.21 4.64
CA SER A 145 -13.90 -1.47 5.02
C SER A 145 -12.84 -1.62 3.93
N LEU A 146 -12.03 -0.58 3.75
CA LEU A 146 -10.87 -0.58 2.87
C LEU A 146 -9.61 -0.84 3.71
N SER A 147 -8.64 -1.60 3.18
CA SER A 147 -7.33 -1.78 3.82
C SER A 147 -6.59 -0.44 3.94
N PRO A 148 -5.66 -0.28 4.91
CA PRO A 148 -4.98 0.99 5.14
C PRO A 148 -4.19 1.49 3.92
N ASP A 149 -3.55 0.58 3.18
CA ASP A 149 -2.90 0.85 1.90
C ASP A 149 -3.85 1.06 0.70
N GLY A 150 -5.16 0.91 0.88
CA GLY A 150 -6.14 1.09 -0.18
C GLY A 150 -6.16 0.00 -1.26
N ARG A 151 -5.52 -1.16 -1.06
CA ARG A 151 -5.49 -2.26 -2.04
C ARG A 151 -6.68 -3.22 -1.98
N TRP A 152 -7.32 -3.36 -0.82
CA TRP A 152 -8.35 -4.38 -0.58
C TRP A 152 -9.64 -3.78 -0.05
N ILE A 153 -10.76 -4.08 -0.69
CA ILE A 153 -12.10 -3.82 -0.14
C ILE A 153 -12.65 -5.11 0.42
N TYR A 154 -13.07 -5.09 1.68
CA TYR A 154 -13.80 -6.17 2.33
C TYR A 154 -15.24 -5.73 2.62
N TRP A 155 -16.23 -6.59 2.34
CA TRP A 155 -17.64 -6.31 2.63
C TRP A 155 -18.46 -7.56 2.95
N GLY A 156 -19.54 -7.37 3.71
CA GLY A 156 -20.54 -8.40 3.97
C GLY A 156 -21.83 -8.18 3.19
N VAL A 157 -22.61 -9.25 3.00
CA VAL A 157 -23.96 -9.19 2.41
C VAL A 157 -25.01 -9.14 3.53
N ALA A 158 -26.08 -8.36 3.33
CA ALA A 158 -27.11 -8.04 4.32
C ALA A 158 -28.26 -9.07 4.35
N HIS A 159 -28.69 -9.37 5.57
CA HIS A 159 -29.53 -10.52 5.96
C HIS A 159 -31.04 -10.38 5.75
N ASN A 160 -31.53 -9.29 5.15
CA ASN A 160 -32.92 -8.88 5.41
C ASN A 160 -33.97 -9.31 4.37
N ARG A 161 -33.80 -10.47 3.74
CA ARG A 161 -34.82 -11.07 2.88
C ARG A 161 -35.18 -12.46 3.39
N ALA A 162 -36.44 -12.64 3.81
CA ALA A 162 -36.96 -13.90 4.37
C ALA A 162 -36.86 -15.11 3.41
N ASP A 163 -36.56 -14.85 2.13
CA ASP A 163 -36.36 -15.81 1.04
C ASP A 163 -34.88 -16.18 0.78
N ILE A 164 -33.91 -15.50 1.39
CA ILE A 164 -32.48 -15.81 1.21
C ILE A 164 -31.99 -16.51 2.49
N PRO A 165 -31.60 -17.80 2.42
CA PRO A 165 -31.06 -18.50 3.58
C PRO A 165 -29.84 -17.74 4.10
N VAL A 166 -29.80 -17.56 5.43
CA VAL A 166 -28.76 -16.88 6.20
C VAL A 166 -27.38 -17.29 5.67
N SER A 167 -26.79 -16.46 4.83
CA SER A 167 -25.45 -16.70 4.31
C SER A 167 -24.58 -15.59 4.87
N ASP A 168 -23.75 -15.93 5.85
CA ASP A 168 -22.66 -15.09 6.37
C ASP A 168 -21.55 -15.01 5.31
N GLN A 169 -21.93 -14.53 4.13
CA GLN A 169 -21.06 -14.40 2.98
C GLN A 169 -20.37 -13.06 3.04
N PHE A 170 -19.05 -13.15 3.03
CA PHE A 170 -18.17 -12.02 2.94
C PHE A 170 -17.38 -12.11 1.67
N TYR A 171 -17.09 -10.95 1.11
CA TYR A 171 -16.34 -10.84 -0.13
C TYR A 171 -15.20 -9.88 0.07
N MET A 172 -14.17 -10.09 -0.73
CA MET A 172 -13.02 -9.21 -0.81
C MET A 172 -12.71 -8.94 -2.27
N LEU A 173 -12.32 -7.71 -2.57
CA LEU A 173 -11.95 -7.26 -3.90
C LEU A 173 -10.54 -6.69 -3.84
N ASN A 174 -9.64 -7.28 -4.63
CA ASN A 174 -8.36 -6.67 -4.91
C ASN A 174 -8.56 -5.54 -5.92
N LEU A 175 -8.27 -4.30 -5.51
CA LEU A 175 -8.49 -3.12 -6.34
C LEU A 175 -7.45 -2.95 -7.46
N GLU A 176 -6.29 -3.59 -7.35
CA GLU A 176 -5.25 -3.56 -8.37
C GLU A 176 -5.55 -4.55 -9.51
N THR A 177 -5.99 -5.76 -9.16
CA THR A 177 -6.27 -6.83 -10.13
C THR A 177 -7.74 -6.87 -10.57
N GLY A 178 -8.64 -6.30 -9.78
CA GLY A 178 -10.10 -6.45 -9.94
C GLY A 178 -10.61 -7.82 -9.53
N GLU A 179 -9.78 -8.69 -8.96
CA GLU A 179 -10.20 -10.03 -8.57
C GLU A 179 -11.05 -10.01 -7.30
N GLN A 180 -12.20 -10.68 -7.37
CA GLN A 180 -13.11 -10.84 -6.23
C GLN A 180 -13.01 -12.26 -5.67
N PHE A 181 -12.95 -12.35 -4.34
CA PHE A 181 -12.84 -13.58 -3.59
C PHE A 181 -14.01 -13.67 -2.60
N GLU A 182 -14.60 -14.86 -2.47
CA GLU A 182 -15.44 -15.18 -1.32
C GLU A 182 -14.52 -15.49 -0.14
N VAL A 183 -14.73 -14.79 0.97
CA VAL A 183 -13.96 -14.96 2.20
C VAL A 183 -14.75 -15.90 3.10
N PRO A 184 -14.12 -16.91 3.70
CA PRO A 184 -14.80 -17.75 4.70
C PRO A 184 -15.40 -16.87 5.81
N ASP A 185 -16.47 -17.34 6.45
CA ASP A 185 -17.14 -16.59 7.51
C ASP A 185 -16.14 -16.13 8.58
N VAL A 186 -15.84 -14.83 8.55
CA VAL A 186 -14.97 -14.18 9.52
C VAL A 186 -15.81 -13.54 10.64
N GLY A 187 -17.14 -13.52 10.54
CA GLY A 187 -18.03 -12.89 11.51
C GLY A 187 -18.16 -11.37 11.34
N TYR A 188 -18.96 -10.75 12.20
CA TYR A 188 -19.24 -9.31 12.16
C TYR A 188 -18.13 -8.49 12.83
N GLY A 189 -18.05 -7.21 12.50
CA GLY A 189 -17.15 -6.29 13.21
C GLY A 189 -15.68 -6.44 12.81
N SER A 190 -15.39 -6.92 11.60
CA SER A 190 -14.03 -7.02 11.08
C SER A 190 -13.33 -5.65 11.04
N ARG A 191 -12.01 -5.67 11.26
CA ARG A 191 -11.13 -4.52 11.34
C ARG A 191 -9.80 -4.85 10.69
N TRP A 192 -9.34 -3.95 9.84
CA TRP A 192 -7.98 -4.03 9.32
C TRP A 192 -7.01 -3.73 10.46
N ILE A 193 -6.03 -4.63 10.63
CA ILE A 193 -4.96 -4.48 11.63
C ILE A 193 -3.72 -3.90 10.96
N THR A 194 -3.41 -4.41 9.78
CA THR A 194 -2.37 -3.92 8.88
C THR A 194 -2.88 -3.99 7.45
N ASP A 195 -2.03 -3.65 6.49
CA ASP A 195 -2.27 -3.77 5.05
C ASP A 195 -2.71 -5.16 4.60
N ASN A 196 -2.23 -6.22 5.28
CA ASN A 196 -2.44 -7.61 4.87
C ASN A 196 -3.25 -8.43 5.87
N TYR A 197 -3.60 -7.88 7.04
CA TYR A 197 -4.32 -8.61 8.08
C TYR A 197 -5.65 -7.96 8.42
N LEU A 198 -6.72 -8.74 8.28
CA LEU A 198 -8.06 -8.39 8.72
C LEU A 198 -8.39 -9.25 9.96
N ALA A 199 -8.52 -8.61 11.11
CA ALA A 199 -9.08 -9.28 12.28
C ALA A 199 -10.59 -9.25 12.19
N SER A 200 -11.21 -10.32 12.66
CA SER A 200 -12.66 -10.38 12.70
C SER A 200 -13.18 -11.12 13.91
N ARG A 201 -14.42 -10.78 14.25
CA ARG A 201 -15.11 -11.24 15.44
C ARG A 201 -16.29 -12.12 15.04
N GLY A 202 -16.14 -13.42 15.25
CA GLY A 202 -17.25 -14.37 15.20
C GLY A 202 -17.47 -15.03 16.56
N PRO A 203 -18.02 -16.26 16.57
CA PRO A 203 -17.93 -17.15 17.73
C PRO A 203 -16.49 -17.36 18.20
N GLN A 204 -15.53 -17.21 17.28
CA GLN A 204 -14.09 -17.21 17.52
C GLN A 204 -13.49 -15.92 16.95
N TYR A 205 -12.42 -15.43 17.57
CA TYR A 205 -11.62 -14.33 17.01
C TYR A 205 -10.73 -14.92 15.92
N ARG A 206 -10.68 -14.27 14.77
CA ARG A 206 -9.95 -14.77 13.60
C ARG A 206 -9.07 -13.68 13.02
N LEU A 207 -7.90 -14.07 12.54
CA LEU A 207 -7.05 -13.26 11.67
C LEU A 207 -7.06 -13.87 10.28
N LEU A 208 -7.51 -13.08 9.31
CA LEU A 208 -7.40 -13.38 7.90
C LEU A 208 -6.14 -12.70 7.36
N HIS A 209 -5.19 -13.49 6.86
CA HIS A 209 -4.10 -12.99 6.04
C HIS A 209 -4.58 -12.91 4.60
N VAL A 210 -4.69 -11.69 4.07
CA VAL A 210 -5.40 -11.42 2.82
C VAL A 210 -4.67 -11.89 1.57
N PRO A 211 -3.34 -11.74 1.44
CA PRO A 211 -2.61 -12.19 0.25
C PRO A 211 -2.80 -13.67 -0.10
N ASP A 212 -2.96 -14.54 0.90
CA ASP A 212 -3.15 -15.99 0.70
C ASP A 212 -4.52 -16.53 1.19
N LEU A 213 -5.37 -15.64 1.71
CA LEU A 213 -6.66 -15.95 2.33
C LEU A 213 -6.59 -16.98 3.47
N SER A 214 -5.42 -17.15 4.09
CA SER A 214 -5.29 -18.05 5.23
C SER A 214 -5.96 -17.44 6.47
N ILE A 215 -6.63 -18.30 7.24
CA ILE A 215 -7.32 -17.92 8.46
C ILE A 215 -6.63 -18.58 9.64
N ARG A 216 -6.34 -17.77 10.65
CA ARG A 216 -5.84 -18.22 11.95
C ARG A 216 -6.86 -17.88 13.03
N ASP A 217 -7.35 -18.90 13.72
CA ASP A 217 -8.16 -18.70 14.92
C ASP A 217 -7.25 -18.20 16.06
N LEU A 218 -7.78 -17.28 16.86
CA LEU A 218 -7.13 -16.77 18.07
C LEU A 218 -7.79 -17.38 19.31
N GLU A 219 -6.95 -17.86 20.22
CA GLU A 219 -7.36 -18.36 21.52
C GLU A 219 -7.74 -17.20 22.42
N MET A 220 -8.98 -17.23 22.91
CA MET A 220 -9.49 -16.23 23.83
C MET A 220 -8.98 -16.51 25.24
N VAL A 221 -8.23 -15.57 25.80
CA VAL A 221 -7.68 -15.64 27.16
C VAL A 221 -8.17 -14.48 28.01
N THR A 222 -8.01 -14.58 29.33
CA THR A 222 -8.28 -13.44 30.23
C THR A 222 -7.27 -12.31 30.02
N LEU A 223 -7.58 -11.08 30.46
CA LEU A 223 -6.63 -9.96 30.34
C LEU A 223 -5.33 -10.21 31.10
N GLU A 224 -5.42 -10.83 32.29
CA GLU A 224 -4.24 -11.21 33.09
C GLU A 224 -3.35 -12.22 32.33
N GLU A 225 -3.96 -13.23 31.73
CA GLU A 225 -3.25 -14.21 30.91
C GLU A 225 -2.68 -13.59 29.64
N ALA A 226 -3.41 -12.74 28.93
CA ALA A 226 -2.91 -12.02 27.76
C ALA A 226 -1.70 -11.16 28.12
N ASN A 227 -1.77 -10.43 29.23
CA ASN A 227 -0.65 -9.65 29.76
C ASN A 227 0.56 -10.50 30.11
N LYS A 228 0.43 -11.83 30.30
CA LYS A 228 1.55 -12.74 30.52
C LYS A 228 2.05 -13.37 29.22
N LEU A 229 1.11 -13.85 28.40
CA LEU A 229 1.40 -14.58 27.16
C LEU A 229 1.93 -13.67 26.06
N LEU A 230 1.43 -12.44 25.96
CA LEU A 230 1.80 -11.49 24.92
C LEU A 230 3.00 -10.61 25.28
N ARG A 231 3.65 -10.77 26.44
CA ARG A 231 4.82 -9.94 26.82
C ARG A 231 5.99 -10.08 25.85
N ASN A 232 6.08 -11.23 25.21
CA ASN A 232 7.15 -11.57 24.28
C ASN A 232 6.69 -11.53 22.82
N ALA A 233 5.45 -11.11 22.56
CA ALA A 233 4.96 -10.94 21.19
C ALA A 233 5.41 -9.57 20.68
N ASP A 234 5.99 -9.53 19.48
CA ASP A 234 6.47 -8.29 18.88
C ASP A 234 5.33 -7.43 18.33
N ASP A 235 4.23 -8.07 17.94
CA ASP A 235 3.13 -7.49 17.16
C ASP A 235 1.80 -7.57 17.89
N VAL A 236 1.66 -6.77 18.96
CA VAL A 236 0.44 -6.67 19.77
C VAL A 236 -0.36 -5.43 19.40
N TYR A 237 -1.67 -5.59 19.23
CA TYR A 237 -2.59 -4.53 18.80
C TYR A 237 -3.77 -4.39 19.75
N ILE A 238 -4.16 -3.15 20.03
CA ILE A 238 -5.43 -2.83 20.68
C ILE A 238 -6.39 -2.28 19.64
N VAL A 239 -7.53 -2.91 19.47
CA VAL A 239 -8.56 -2.57 18.48
C VAL A 239 -9.80 -2.08 19.22
N LYS A 240 -10.16 -0.79 19.06
CA LYS A 240 -11.36 -0.25 19.68
C LYS A 240 -12.64 -0.64 18.93
N GLY A 241 -13.71 -0.90 19.69
CA GLY A 241 -15.00 -1.33 19.17
C GLY A 241 -14.98 -2.75 18.61
N PHE A 242 -14.13 -3.60 19.17
CA PHE A 242 -13.91 -4.98 18.74
C PHE A 242 -14.63 -6.00 19.64
N ASP A 243 -15.46 -5.55 20.57
CA ASP A 243 -16.29 -6.36 21.47
C ASP A 243 -17.78 -6.37 21.07
N ASP A 244 -18.61 -7.17 21.76
CA ASP A 244 -20.05 -7.30 21.46
C ASP A 244 -20.86 -6.01 21.61
N SER A 245 -20.37 -5.08 22.43
CA SER A 245 -21.03 -3.79 22.64
C SER A 245 -20.67 -2.74 21.56
N GLY A 246 -19.63 -2.98 20.77
CA GLY A 246 -19.05 -1.99 19.86
C GLY A 246 -18.28 -0.87 20.59
N THR A 247 -18.18 -0.93 21.92
CA THR A 247 -17.54 0.11 22.75
C THR A 247 -16.28 -0.38 23.45
N GLY A 248 -16.13 -1.68 23.65
CA GLY A 248 -14.96 -2.30 24.28
C GLY A 248 -13.78 -2.44 23.33
N MET A 249 -12.62 -2.75 23.90
CA MET A 249 -11.37 -2.92 23.19
C MET A 249 -11.01 -4.41 23.11
N GLY A 250 -10.43 -4.82 21.98
CA GLY A 250 -9.84 -6.14 21.82
C GLY A 250 -8.33 -6.01 21.77
N LEU A 251 -7.62 -6.80 22.57
CA LEU A 251 -6.17 -6.94 22.47
C LEU A 251 -5.89 -8.24 21.70
N LEU A 252 -5.07 -8.18 20.65
CA LEU A 252 -4.73 -9.34 19.83
C LEU A 252 -3.29 -9.29 19.33
N SER A 253 -2.74 -10.44 18.95
CA SER A 253 -1.38 -10.56 18.41
C SER A 253 -1.37 -11.08 16.97
N LEU A 254 -0.52 -10.48 16.13
CA LEU A 254 -0.24 -10.99 14.78
C LEU A 254 0.87 -12.05 14.75
N ASP A 255 1.66 -12.19 15.82
CA ASP A 255 2.71 -13.20 15.92
C ASP A 255 2.11 -14.62 15.89
N PRO A 256 2.49 -15.48 14.93
CA PRO A 256 2.06 -16.87 14.88
C PRO A 256 2.36 -17.69 16.14
N ALA A 257 3.43 -17.36 16.88
CA ALA A 257 3.78 -18.03 18.13
C ALA A 257 2.85 -17.65 19.30
N PHE A 258 2.12 -16.55 19.17
CA PHE A 258 1.22 -16.04 20.20
C PHE A 258 -0.18 -15.79 19.63
N PRO A 259 -0.94 -16.82 19.25
CA PRO A 259 -2.25 -16.69 18.63
C PRO A 259 -3.34 -16.37 19.67
N TYR A 260 -3.13 -15.36 20.51
CA TYR A 260 -4.02 -15.02 21.61
C TYR A 260 -4.78 -13.72 21.34
N ALA A 261 -6.02 -13.67 21.81
CA ALA A 261 -6.83 -12.47 21.88
C ALA A 261 -7.51 -12.36 23.25
N THR A 262 -7.81 -11.14 23.67
CA THR A 262 -8.62 -10.92 24.88
C THR A 262 -9.57 -9.75 24.68
N ARG A 263 -10.70 -9.82 25.38
CA ARG A 263 -11.67 -8.72 25.48
C ARG A 263 -11.31 -7.90 26.69
N THR A 264 -11.25 -6.59 26.52
CA THR A 264 -10.98 -5.68 27.63
C THR A 264 -11.90 -4.46 27.54
N HIS A 265 -12.61 -4.20 28.64
CA HIS A 265 -13.37 -2.96 28.84
C HIS A 265 -12.52 -1.86 29.48
N VAL A 266 -11.24 -2.13 29.64
CA VAL A 266 -10.40 -1.43 30.58
C VAL A 266 -9.82 -0.18 29.94
N GLU A 267 -9.72 0.90 30.71
CA GLU A 267 -9.03 2.12 30.30
C GLU A 267 -7.57 1.80 29.90
N ARG A 268 -6.97 2.63 29.03
CA ARG A 268 -5.65 2.35 28.43
C ARG A 268 -4.53 2.06 29.45
N ASP A 269 -4.72 2.46 30.70
CA ASP A 269 -3.71 2.49 31.76
C ASP A 269 -3.43 1.12 32.39
N GLU A 270 -4.26 0.09 32.17
CA GLU A 270 -4.04 -1.24 32.78
C GLU A 270 -3.31 -2.24 31.86
N VAL A 271 -3.11 -1.93 30.58
CA VAL A 271 -2.35 -2.81 29.68
C VAL A 271 -0.87 -2.41 29.67
N THR A 272 -0.06 -3.30 30.25
CA THR A 272 1.39 -3.12 30.48
C THR A 272 2.27 -3.57 29.31
N LEU A 273 1.64 -3.91 28.18
CA LEU A 273 2.32 -4.41 26.98
C LEU A 273 2.71 -3.24 26.07
N ASN A 274 3.73 -3.43 25.25
CA ASN A 274 3.93 -2.57 24.09
C ASN A 274 2.88 -2.95 23.04
N TYR A 275 2.07 -1.98 22.60
CA TYR A 275 1.02 -2.25 21.62
C TYR A 275 0.87 -1.11 20.62
N THR A 276 0.31 -1.44 19.46
CA THR A 276 -0.17 -0.47 18.47
C THR A 276 -1.69 -0.28 18.64
N TYR A 277 -2.12 0.97 18.85
CA TYR A 277 -3.53 1.29 18.99
C TYR A 277 -4.19 1.52 17.63
N ILE A 278 -5.21 0.73 17.33
CA ILE A 278 -6.07 0.89 16.17
C ILE A 278 -7.35 1.58 16.64
N PRO A 279 -7.59 2.84 16.22
CA PRO A 279 -8.79 3.55 16.59
C PRO A 279 -10.02 2.79 16.11
N GLY A 280 -11.12 3.01 16.84
CA GLY A 280 -12.41 2.47 16.42
C GLY A 280 -12.82 3.03 15.08
N ARG A 281 -13.89 2.48 14.52
CA ARG A 281 -14.56 3.08 13.36
C ARG A 281 -14.82 4.55 13.70
N LEU A 282 -14.35 5.48 12.87
CA LEU A 282 -14.59 6.91 13.04
C LEU A 282 -16.07 7.19 12.85
N GLU A 283 -16.89 6.88 13.86
CA GLU A 283 -18.31 7.17 13.91
C GLU A 283 -18.47 8.64 14.28
N GLY A 284 -18.16 9.50 13.32
CA GLY A 284 -18.06 10.95 13.51
C GLY A 284 -17.02 11.54 12.57
N TYR A 285 -17.29 11.52 11.27
CA TYR A 285 -16.37 12.06 10.25
C TYR A 285 -16.33 13.60 10.21
N GLU A 286 -16.58 14.28 11.32
CA GLU A 286 -16.50 15.74 11.37
C GLU A 286 -15.05 16.21 11.22
N ASP A 287 -14.09 15.44 11.74
CA ASP A 287 -12.66 15.73 11.67
C ASP A 287 -12.02 15.36 10.31
N GLY A 288 -12.74 14.61 9.48
CA GLY A 288 -12.29 14.15 8.17
C GLY A 288 -11.25 13.03 8.20
N ILE A 289 -11.03 12.40 7.05
CA ILE A 289 -10.02 11.36 6.82
C ILE A 289 -9.01 11.92 5.82
N VAL A 290 -7.75 12.00 6.23
CA VAL A 290 -6.65 12.49 5.40
C VAL A 290 -6.24 11.42 4.39
N SER A 291 -5.96 11.82 3.15
CA SER A 291 -5.41 10.94 2.11
C SER A 291 -4.01 10.43 2.47
N PRO A 292 -3.58 9.27 1.96
CA PRO A 292 -2.24 8.73 2.18
C PRO A 292 -1.09 9.72 1.90
N ASP A 293 -1.25 10.59 0.90
CA ASP A 293 -0.27 11.62 0.55
C ASP A 293 -0.38 12.92 1.37
N GLY A 294 -1.35 12.99 2.30
CA GLY A 294 -1.57 14.16 3.15
C GLY A 294 -2.21 15.36 2.44
N THR A 295 -2.53 15.26 1.15
CA THR A 295 -2.94 16.41 0.34
C THR A 295 -4.43 16.72 0.39
N LEU A 296 -5.25 15.73 0.72
CA LEU A 296 -6.71 15.81 0.71
C LEU A 296 -7.31 15.34 2.03
N ILE A 297 -8.48 15.86 2.37
CA ILE A 297 -9.25 15.51 3.56
C ILE A 297 -10.68 15.23 3.13
N ALA A 298 -11.15 14.02 3.39
CA ALA A 298 -12.52 13.62 3.08
C ALA A 298 -13.39 13.65 4.33
N MET A 299 -14.51 14.35 4.27
CA MET A 299 -15.37 14.58 5.42
C MET A 299 -16.84 14.50 5.04
N ARG A 300 -17.65 14.13 6.03
CA ARG A 300 -19.10 14.12 5.91
C ARG A 300 -19.62 15.45 6.42
N ARG A 301 -20.36 16.19 5.59
CA ARG A 301 -20.95 17.47 5.96
C ARG A 301 -22.47 17.43 5.95
N PRO A 302 -23.17 18.07 6.90
CA PRO A 302 -24.62 18.24 6.82
C PRO A 302 -25.02 18.95 5.53
N TYR A 303 -26.05 18.47 4.84
CA TYR A 303 -26.51 19.07 3.60
C TYR A 303 -27.26 20.39 3.91
N PRO A 304 -26.93 21.52 3.26
CA PRO A 304 -27.43 22.84 3.68
C PRO A 304 -28.95 23.03 3.64
N LYS A 305 -29.67 22.25 2.82
CA LYS A 305 -31.11 22.44 2.57
C LYS A 305 -32.00 21.61 3.48
N ASP A 306 -31.51 20.48 3.99
CA ASP A 306 -32.31 19.49 4.71
C ASP A 306 -31.43 18.91 5.84
N GLY A 307 -31.70 19.26 7.10
CA GLY A 307 -30.85 18.93 8.26
C GLY A 307 -30.70 17.44 8.61
N PHE A 308 -31.26 16.54 7.81
CA PHE A 308 -31.12 15.08 7.95
C PHE A 308 -30.25 14.44 6.87
N GLU A 309 -29.91 15.19 5.81
CA GLU A 309 -29.07 14.71 4.73
C GLU A 309 -27.62 15.13 4.97
N SER A 310 -26.68 14.39 4.38
CA SER A 310 -25.27 14.78 4.38
C SER A 310 -24.64 14.47 3.04
N TYR A 311 -23.54 15.13 2.74
CA TYR A 311 -22.77 14.94 1.53
C TYR A 311 -21.31 14.68 1.87
N LEU A 312 -20.60 14.09 0.91
CA LEU A 312 -19.17 13.85 1.00
C LEU A 312 -18.49 15.10 0.45
N GLU A 313 -17.69 15.74 1.27
CA GLU A 313 -16.87 16.90 0.92
C GLU A 313 -15.41 16.48 0.96
N ILE A 314 -14.69 16.74 -0.12
CA ILE A 314 -13.25 16.58 -0.16
C ILE A 314 -12.63 17.96 -0.18
N GLN A 315 -11.77 18.23 0.80
CA GLN A 315 -10.99 19.45 0.89
C GLN A 315 -9.52 19.18 0.57
N SER A 316 -8.79 20.18 0.10
CA SER A 316 -7.33 20.17 0.13
C SER A 316 -6.82 20.36 1.56
N SER A 317 -5.53 20.13 1.79
CA SER A 317 -4.86 20.39 3.07
C SER A 317 -4.92 21.86 3.53
N VAL A 318 -5.33 22.79 2.66
CA VAL A 318 -5.56 24.21 2.98
C VAL A 318 -7.05 24.55 3.17
N GLY A 319 -7.94 23.55 3.12
CA GLY A 319 -9.38 23.70 3.39
C GLY A 319 -10.22 24.09 2.17
N GLU A 320 -9.67 24.07 0.96
CA GLU A 320 -10.44 24.36 -0.26
C GLU A 320 -11.22 23.13 -0.69
N ILE A 321 -12.51 23.28 -0.98
CA ILE A 321 -13.34 22.18 -1.48
C ILE A 321 -12.89 21.81 -2.90
N VAL A 322 -12.31 20.63 -3.06
CA VAL A 322 -11.85 20.11 -4.35
C VAL A 322 -12.89 19.24 -5.03
N ALA A 323 -13.74 18.55 -4.26
CA ALA A 323 -14.80 17.70 -4.79
C ALA A 323 -15.96 17.58 -3.79
N THR A 324 -17.17 17.38 -4.30
CA THR A 324 -18.34 17.04 -3.49
C THR A 324 -19.17 15.95 -4.14
N VAL A 325 -19.79 15.09 -3.32
CA VAL A 325 -20.75 14.08 -3.76
C VAL A 325 -21.97 14.10 -2.86
N HIS A 326 -23.14 14.30 -3.45
CA HIS A 326 -24.42 14.25 -2.75
C HIS A 326 -25.41 13.30 -3.42
N ALA A 327 -26.13 12.62 -2.55
CA ALA A 327 -27.17 11.68 -2.88
C ALA A 327 -28.40 12.01 -2.03
N LYS A 328 -29.49 12.41 -2.68
CA LYS A 328 -30.72 12.84 -1.98
C LYS A 328 -31.25 11.73 -1.07
N GLY A 329 -31.65 12.10 0.16
CA GLY A 329 -32.16 11.21 1.20
C GLY A 329 -31.12 10.25 1.80
N ARG A 330 -29.84 10.46 1.50
CA ARG A 330 -28.76 9.54 1.86
C ARG A 330 -27.63 10.27 2.59
N SER A 331 -26.74 9.49 3.17
CA SER A 331 -25.61 9.92 3.96
C SER A 331 -24.41 9.05 3.64
N PRO A 332 -23.29 9.64 3.16
CA PRO A 332 -22.12 8.87 2.82
C PRO A 332 -21.47 8.32 4.09
N PHE A 333 -20.93 7.11 3.95
CA PHE A 333 -20.13 6.41 4.92
C PHE A 333 -18.80 6.05 4.26
N ILE A 334 -17.74 6.73 4.66
CA ILE A 334 -16.41 6.62 4.04
C ILE A 334 -15.78 5.28 4.43
N LEU A 335 -15.35 4.51 3.44
CA LEU A 335 -14.63 3.25 3.65
C LEU A 335 -13.12 3.48 3.79
N GLY A 336 -12.56 4.44 3.04
CA GLY A 336 -11.15 4.81 3.07
C GLY A 336 -10.66 5.40 1.74
N TRP A 337 -9.39 5.81 1.73
CA TRP A 337 -8.67 6.29 0.54
C TRP A 337 -7.97 5.14 -0.20
N GLY A 338 -8.02 5.17 -1.52
CA GLY A 338 -7.19 4.30 -2.37
C GLY A 338 -5.71 4.67 -2.25
N ALA A 339 -4.86 3.72 -2.67
CA ALA A 339 -3.40 3.85 -2.63
C ALA A 339 -2.85 5.09 -3.37
N ASP A 340 -3.61 5.62 -4.33
CA ASP A 340 -3.21 6.76 -5.16
C ASP A 340 -3.41 8.13 -4.47
N GLY A 341 -3.97 8.17 -3.26
CA GLY A 341 -4.27 9.41 -2.53
C GLY A 341 -5.40 10.26 -3.11
N ARG A 342 -6.00 9.84 -4.23
CA ARG A 342 -6.96 10.64 -5.03
C ARG A 342 -8.28 9.95 -5.27
N THR A 343 -8.32 8.67 -4.98
CA THR A 343 -9.51 7.86 -5.01
C THR A 343 -10.05 7.70 -3.60
N ILE A 344 -11.34 7.92 -3.41
CA ILE A 344 -12.02 7.61 -2.16
C ILE A 344 -13.17 6.62 -2.38
N TYR A 345 -13.27 5.64 -1.49
CA TYR A 345 -14.32 4.65 -1.50
C TYR A 345 -15.32 4.92 -0.39
N PHE A 346 -16.61 4.83 -0.69
CA PHE A 346 -17.69 5.10 0.25
C PHE A 346 -18.96 4.31 -0.09
N VAL A 347 -19.85 4.14 0.89
CA VAL A 347 -21.21 3.63 0.70
C VAL A 347 -22.21 4.69 1.11
N GLU A 348 -23.39 4.68 0.51
CA GLU A 348 -24.48 5.58 0.91
C GLU A 348 -25.45 4.85 1.86
N ARG A 349 -25.78 5.48 2.98
CA ARG A 349 -26.82 5.00 3.91
C ARG A 349 -28.06 5.85 3.78
N VAL A 350 -29.24 5.22 3.80
CA VAL A 350 -30.50 5.96 3.93
C VAL A 350 -30.61 6.43 5.38
N GLY A 351 -30.88 7.71 5.60
CA GLY A 351 -30.94 8.28 6.95
C GLY A 351 -32.02 7.64 7.83
N GLY A 352 -31.71 7.44 9.12
CA GLY A 352 -32.60 6.89 10.14
C GLY A 352 -32.53 5.37 10.30
N SER A 353 -32.84 4.85 11.49
CA SER A 353 -32.78 3.41 11.82
C SER A 353 -33.68 2.54 10.94
N ALA A 354 -34.76 3.10 10.39
CA ALA A 354 -35.63 2.43 9.43
C ALA A 354 -34.95 2.24 8.06
N GLY A 355 -34.06 3.15 7.65
CA GLY A 355 -33.36 3.10 6.36
C GLY A 355 -32.58 1.80 6.17
N ASP A 356 -31.90 1.36 7.22
CA ASP A 356 -31.09 0.15 7.24
C ASP A 356 -31.91 -1.14 7.08
N ILE A 357 -33.16 -1.13 7.56
CA ILE A 357 -34.07 -2.27 7.50
C ILE A 357 -34.76 -2.33 6.13
N TYR A 358 -35.24 -1.19 5.64
CA TYR A 358 -36.07 -1.14 4.43
C TYR A 358 -35.28 -0.97 3.12
N TYR A 359 -34.03 -0.53 3.19
CA TYR A 359 -33.16 -0.28 2.03
C TYR A 359 -31.78 -0.92 2.23
N PRO A 360 -31.69 -2.27 2.23
CA PRO A 360 -30.42 -2.99 2.36
C PRO A 360 -29.49 -2.82 1.14
N GLU A 361 -29.98 -2.21 0.06
CA GLU A 361 -29.23 -2.04 -1.19
C GLU A 361 -28.23 -0.89 -1.09
N ARG A 362 -27.00 -1.20 -0.66
CA ARG A 362 -25.93 -0.21 -0.49
C ARG A 362 -24.79 -0.46 -1.48
N PRO A 363 -24.78 0.18 -2.66
CA PRO A 363 -23.64 0.10 -3.56
C PRO A 363 -22.37 0.69 -2.92
N ILE A 364 -21.20 0.15 -3.28
CA ILE A 364 -19.90 0.79 -3.01
C ILE A 364 -19.55 1.66 -4.19
N PHE A 365 -19.24 2.92 -3.90
CA PHE A 365 -18.82 3.92 -4.87
C PHE A 365 -17.34 4.19 -4.77
N LYS A 366 -16.77 4.58 -5.90
CA LYS A 366 -15.42 5.13 -6.05
C LYS A 366 -15.56 6.56 -6.57
N LEU A 367 -15.11 7.55 -5.80
CA LEU A 367 -14.92 8.91 -6.31
C LEU A 367 -13.44 9.07 -6.70
N THR A 368 -13.19 9.31 -7.98
CA THR A 368 -11.87 9.68 -8.50
C THR A 368 -11.83 11.20 -8.67
N ILE A 369 -10.94 11.86 -7.97
CA ILE A 369 -10.86 13.32 -7.95
C ILE A 369 -10.11 13.81 -9.19
N ASP A 370 -10.69 14.78 -9.91
CA ASP A 370 -10.05 15.37 -11.08
C ASP A 370 -8.79 16.12 -10.64
N ASN A 371 -7.68 16.00 -11.39
CA ASN A 371 -6.40 16.65 -11.08
C ASN A 371 -6.64 18.08 -10.56
N PRO A 372 -6.41 18.37 -9.25
CA PRO A 372 -6.57 19.72 -8.75
C PRO A 372 -5.50 20.56 -9.45
N THR A 373 -5.93 21.33 -10.45
CA THR A 373 -5.01 22.11 -11.28
C THR A 373 -4.23 23.04 -10.37
N SER A 374 -2.92 22.80 -10.23
CA SER A 374 -1.88 23.70 -9.71
C SER A 374 -2.42 24.92 -8.95
N MET A 375 -2.87 24.71 -7.72
CA MET A 375 -3.25 25.83 -6.86
C MET A 375 -1.96 26.38 -6.24
N THR A 376 -1.70 27.65 -6.52
CA THR A 376 -0.61 28.43 -5.91
C THR A 376 -0.81 28.46 -4.40
N THR A 377 0.10 27.82 -3.68
CA THR A 377 0.13 27.73 -2.22
C THR A 377 0.22 29.12 -1.57
N PRO A 378 -0.71 29.54 -0.70
CA PRO A 378 -0.40 30.47 0.38
C PRO A 378 0.25 29.70 1.53
N SER A 379 1.21 30.33 2.21
CA SER A 379 1.98 29.71 3.28
C SER A 379 1.12 29.28 4.47
N LYS A 380 1.46 28.09 5.02
CA LYS A 380 1.01 27.46 6.27
C LYS A 380 -0.20 26.54 6.15
N SER A 381 0.08 25.26 5.86
CA SER A 381 -0.83 24.13 6.11
C SER A 381 -0.40 23.36 7.36
N ARG A 382 -1.39 22.81 8.07
CA ARG A 382 -1.22 21.89 9.21
C ARG A 382 -1.45 20.47 8.70
N ILE A 383 -0.50 19.57 8.93
CA ILE A 383 -0.61 18.14 8.59
C ILE A 383 -0.59 17.37 9.92
N ALA A 384 -1.61 16.53 10.14
CA ALA A 384 -1.61 15.56 11.23
C ALA A 384 -1.10 14.22 10.68
N SER A 385 0.00 13.71 11.23
CA SER A 385 0.53 12.37 10.95
C SER A 385 0.58 11.56 12.24
N TYR A 386 0.04 10.34 12.22
CA TYR A 386 0.10 9.43 13.37
C TYR A 386 1.47 8.74 13.44
N ARG A 387 2.19 8.90 14.55
CA ARG A 387 3.41 8.11 14.86
C ARG A 387 3.22 7.28 16.13
N ARG A 388 4.03 6.23 16.23
CA ARG A 388 4.20 5.32 17.37
C ARG A 388 4.37 6.14 18.65
N ALA A 389 3.51 5.92 19.66
CA ALA A 389 3.63 6.61 20.94
C ALA A 389 4.95 6.21 21.61
N ALA A 390 5.91 7.14 21.67
CA ALA A 390 7.05 7.01 22.57
C ALA A 390 6.56 7.31 23.99
N GLN A 391 6.86 6.39 24.90
CA GLN A 391 6.45 6.42 26.30
C GLN A 391 7.09 7.61 27.03
N VAL A 392 6.31 8.62 27.45
CA VAL A 392 6.79 9.69 28.33
C VAL A 392 5.72 10.10 29.37
N ASN A 393 6.02 9.74 30.63
CA ASN A 393 5.55 10.21 31.94
C ASN A 393 4.06 10.17 32.39
N PRO A 394 3.79 9.97 33.71
CA PRO A 394 2.51 9.51 34.23
C PRO A 394 1.67 10.58 34.94
N SER A 395 1.43 11.74 34.31
CA SER A 395 0.44 12.69 34.87
C SER A 395 -0.25 13.56 33.82
N GLY A 396 -1.40 13.05 33.35
CA GLY A 396 -2.54 13.84 32.88
C GLY A 396 -2.47 14.37 31.44
N TRP A 397 -3.37 13.88 30.57
CA TRP A 397 -3.67 14.54 29.29
C TRP A 397 -5.19 14.62 29.07
N TYR A 398 -5.67 15.84 28.88
CA TYR A 398 -6.96 16.15 28.24
C TYR A 398 -6.75 16.17 26.72
N ILE A 399 -7.76 15.73 25.97
CA ILE A 399 -7.86 15.98 24.52
C ILE A 399 -8.47 17.38 24.36
N ASP A 400 -7.65 18.43 24.35
CA ASP A 400 -8.06 19.74 23.80
C ASP A 400 -6.89 20.67 23.46
N ASP A 401 -5.80 20.14 22.90
CA ASP A 401 -4.84 20.99 22.20
C ASP A 401 -4.37 20.28 20.93
N LEU A 402 -4.87 20.78 19.81
CA LEU A 402 -4.27 20.63 18.50
C LEU A 402 -2.92 21.34 18.59
N LEU A 403 -1.91 20.64 19.12
CA LEU A 403 -0.54 21.13 19.21
C LEU A 403 -0.08 21.42 17.78
N VAL A 404 -0.15 22.70 17.43
CA VAL A 404 0.68 23.28 16.38
C VAL A 404 2.07 23.24 16.94
N GLU A 405 2.74 22.10 16.78
CA GLU A 405 4.18 22.14 16.76
C GLU A 405 4.52 23.01 15.54
N ASP A 406 4.90 24.26 15.84
CA ASP A 406 5.86 24.98 15.01
C ASP A 406 6.91 23.93 14.68
N ARG A 407 7.06 23.53 13.40
CA ARG A 407 8.06 22.55 12.99
C ARG A 407 9.39 23.16 13.39
N GLY A 408 9.83 22.88 14.63
CA GLY A 408 11.09 23.33 15.16
C GLY A 408 12.13 23.00 14.11
N ALA A 409 13.03 23.95 13.83
CA ALA A 409 13.98 23.90 12.72
C ALA A 409 14.33 22.45 12.36
N ALA A 410 13.79 21.96 11.23
CA ALA A 410 13.87 20.55 10.88
C ALA A 410 15.32 20.10 11.00
N SER A 411 15.60 19.13 11.86
CA SER A 411 16.92 18.56 12.00
C SER A 411 17.39 18.12 10.61
N THR A 412 18.58 18.54 10.20
CA THR A 412 19.16 18.11 8.93
C THR A 412 19.19 16.58 8.90
N PRO A 413 18.61 15.94 7.87
CA PRO A 413 18.62 14.49 7.76
C PRO A 413 20.04 13.93 7.70
N GLY A 414 20.28 12.77 8.32
CA GLY A 414 21.57 12.10 8.27
C GLY A 414 21.86 11.52 6.89
N ILE A 415 23.11 11.11 6.64
CA ILE A 415 23.49 10.57 5.32
C ILE A 415 22.67 9.32 4.94
N GLY A 416 22.26 8.53 5.94
CA GLY A 416 21.41 7.36 5.76
C GLY A 416 20.02 7.62 5.17
N SER A 417 19.55 8.86 5.24
CA SER A 417 18.25 9.27 4.70
C SER A 417 18.28 9.60 3.20
N TYR A 418 19.46 9.66 2.57
CA TYR A 418 19.60 10.08 1.17
C TYR A 418 19.67 8.89 0.22
N THR A 419 18.77 8.87 -0.76
CA THR A 419 18.83 7.92 -1.88
C THR A 419 19.89 8.36 -2.89
N VAL A 420 20.02 9.67 -3.11
CA VAL A 420 21.00 10.25 -4.02
C VAL A 420 21.71 11.42 -3.33
N PHE A 421 23.02 11.30 -3.13
CA PHE A 421 23.80 12.34 -2.47
C PHE A 421 25.06 12.68 -3.27
N GLY A 422 25.24 13.96 -3.59
CA GLY A 422 26.41 14.47 -4.31
C GLY A 422 27.29 15.27 -3.36
N LEU A 423 28.60 15.05 -3.36
CA LEU A 423 29.50 15.94 -2.63
C LEU A 423 29.65 17.30 -3.33
N ASN A 424 29.57 17.28 -4.66
CA ASN A 424 29.64 18.45 -5.55
C ASN A 424 28.31 18.66 -6.29
N SER A 425 27.85 17.68 -7.08
CA SER A 425 26.63 17.89 -7.87
C SER A 425 25.77 16.66 -8.15
N ILE A 426 24.49 16.89 -8.37
CA ILE A 426 23.46 15.91 -8.72
C ILE A 426 22.72 16.34 -9.98
N TRP A 427 22.49 15.37 -10.88
CA TRP A 427 21.55 15.56 -11.98
C TRP A 427 20.64 14.34 -12.17
N LEU A 428 19.38 14.48 -11.75
CA LEU A 428 18.30 13.58 -12.11
C LEU A 428 17.76 13.99 -13.48
N ARG A 429 17.92 13.15 -14.51
CA ARG A 429 17.38 13.47 -15.85
C ARG A 429 15.87 13.23 -15.91
N LYS A 430 15.31 13.30 -17.12
CA LYS A 430 13.86 13.28 -17.36
C LYS A 430 13.23 11.96 -16.92
N GLY A 431 12.06 12.04 -16.27
CA GLY A 431 11.14 10.93 -16.10
C GLY A 431 11.51 9.94 -15.00
N ASN A 432 12.35 10.33 -14.04
CA ASN A 432 12.69 9.46 -12.92
C ASN A 432 11.58 9.47 -11.86
N ASP A 433 11.43 8.34 -11.18
CA ASP A 433 10.52 8.15 -10.06
C ASP A 433 11.36 7.87 -8.81
N LEU A 434 11.25 8.73 -7.80
CA LEU A 434 11.87 8.54 -6.50
C LEU A 434 10.78 8.11 -5.51
N TYR A 435 10.84 6.86 -5.07
CA TYR A 435 9.82 6.27 -4.21
C TYR A 435 10.06 6.50 -2.73
N SER A 436 11.31 6.70 -2.32
CA SER A 436 11.67 7.03 -0.94
C SER A 436 13.03 7.72 -0.85
N GLY A 437 13.27 8.40 0.27
CA GLY A 437 14.55 9.03 0.64
C GLY A 437 14.79 10.41 0.02
N ASN A 438 15.88 11.05 0.46
CA ASN A 438 16.21 12.43 0.13
C ASN A 438 17.17 12.53 -1.08
N VAL A 439 17.22 13.72 -1.69
CA VAL A 439 18.20 14.09 -2.71
C VAL A 439 18.94 15.33 -2.26
N GLY A 440 20.27 15.29 -2.17
CA GLY A 440 20.98 16.50 -1.76
C GLY A 440 22.45 16.61 -2.13
N ALA A 441 22.92 17.85 -2.21
CA ALA A 441 24.32 18.19 -2.45
C ALA A 441 24.95 18.77 -1.17
N LEU A 442 26.15 18.30 -0.82
CA LEU A 442 26.82 18.65 0.44
C LEU A 442 27.17 20.13 0.55
N ASP A 443 27.77 20.70 -0.48
CA ASP A 443 28.41 22.02 -0.42
C ASP A 443 27.99 22.92 -1.58
N ALA A 444 28.23 24.22 -1.44
CA ALA A 444 28.20 25.16 -2.55
C ALA A 444 29.39 24.90 -3.46
N SER A 445 29.16 24.71 -4.76
CA SER A 445 30.22 24.27 -5.68
C SER A 445 30.75 25.43 -6.53
N GLU A 446 32.07 25.68 -6.50
CA GLU A 446 32.70 26.77 -7.27
C GLU A 446 32.84 26.51 -8.79
N TRP A 447 32.01 25.64 -9.38
CA TRP A 447 32.12 25.09 -10.74
C TRP A 447 33.32 24.14 -10.95
N PRO A 448 33.22 23.12 -11.83
CA PRO A 448 32.06 22.77 -12.67
C PRO A 448 31.06 21.81 -11.99
N VAL A 449 29.78 21.99 -12.28
CA VAL A 449 28.67 21.08 -11.88
C VAL A 449 28.08 20.31 -13.07
N LEU A 450 27.43 19.17 -12.82
CA LEU A 450 26.89 18.25 -13.85
C LEU A 450 25.92 18.90 -14.84
N HIS A 451 25.18 19.91 -14.40
CA HIS A 451 24.25 20.65 -15.22
C HIS A 451 24.47 22.14 -14.99
N ARG A 452 24.61 22.89 -16.10
CA ARG A 452 25.23 24.22 -16.27
C ARG A 452 24.80 25.36 -15.33
N ASP A 453 23.91 25.15 -14.39
CA ASP A 453 23.26 26.21 -13.63
C ASP A 453 22.99 25.85 -12.15
N SER A 454 23.17 24.59 -11.71
CA SER A 454 22.95 24.25 -10.29
C SER A 454 23.63 22.98 -9.77
N GLU A 455 23.94 22.93 -8.47
CA GLU A 455 24.41 21.71 -7.78
C GLU A 455 23.36 20.62 -7.84
N VAL A 456 22.08 20.92 -7.56
CA VAL A 456 21.00 19.92 -7.65
C VAL A 456 20.05 20.26 -8.80
N THR A 457 20.09 19.44 -9.85
CA THR A 457 19.15 19.57 -10.98
C THR A 457 18.15 18.42 -11.03
N ILE A 458 16.87 18.77 -10.88
CA ILE A 458 15.74 17.85 -11.05
C ILE A 458 15.14 17.99 -12.46
N GLY A 459 15.21 16.90 -13.21
CA GLY A 459 14.83 16.84 -14.60
C GLY A 459 13.32 16.97 -14.85
N ARG A 460 12.96 17.09 -16.13
CA ARG A 460 11.56 17.19 -16.55
C ARG A 460 10.79 15.93 -16.16
N LYS A 461 9.57 16.07 -15.61
CA LYS A 461 8.73 14.92 -15.24
C LYS A 461 9.39 13.97 -14.23
N VAL A 462 10.29 14.46 -13.39
CA VAL A 462 10.73 13.69 -12.22
C VAL A 462 9.61 13.78 -11.17
N VAL A 463 9.31 12.66 -10.50
CA VAL A 463 8.25 12.59 -9.47
C VAL A 463 8.83 12.00 -8.20
N PHE A 464 8.60 12.66 -7.06
CA PHE A 464 8.87 12.14 -5.73
C PHE A 464 7.54 11.63 -5.17
N HIS A 465 7.48 10.35 -4.79
CA HIS A 465 6.25 9.70 -4.35
C HIS A 465 6.09 9.70 -2.82
N ASP A 466 7.18 9.63 -2.08
CA ASP A 466 7.16 9.71 -0.61
C ASP A 466 7.05 11.19 -0.18
N PRO A 467 6.00 11.60 0.55
CA PRO A 467 5.82 12.98 1.00
C PRO A 467 6.91 13.45 1.97
N ALA A 468 7.67 12.54 2.59
CA ALA A 468 8.80 12.87 3.44
C ALA A 468 10.11 13.14 2.66
N SER A 469 10.18 12.80 1.36
CA SER A 469 11.37 13.02 0.54
C SER A 469 11.62 14.51 0.31
N THR A 470 12.82 14.97 0.62
CA THR A 470 13.22 16.39 0.48
C THR A 470 14.34 16.57 -0.54
N ILE A 471 14.51 17.82 -0.99
CA ILE A 471 15.66 18.26 -1.79
C ILE A 471 16.48 19.27 -0.99
N MET A 472 17.79 19.09 -0.93
CA MET A 472 18.71 20.03 -0.27
C MET A 472 19.91 20.36 -1.15
N GLY A 473 20.16 21.63 -1.43
CA GLY A 473 21.37 22.04 -2.15
C GLY A 473 21.48 23.56 -2.21
N ASP A 474 22.71 24.08 -2.31
CA ASP A 474 22.95 25.52 -2.35
C ASP A 474 22.17 26.19 -3.49
N SER A 475 22.36 25.70 -4.72
CA SER A 475 21.49 26.02 -5.86
C SER A 475 20.71 24.80 -6.35
N VAL A 476 19.42 25.03 -6.63
CA VAL A 476 18.46 24.01 -7.07
C VAL A 476 17.77 24.42 -8.37
N THR A 477 17.78 23.55 -9.37
CA THR A 477 16.98 23.73 -10.60
C THR A 477 15.86 22.68 -10.67
N LEU A 478 14.60 23.12 -10.73
CA LEU A 478 13.44 22.27 -10.97
C LEU A 478 12.92 22.45 -12.40
N LYS A 479 13.02 21.42 -13.25
CA LYS A 479 12.59 21.51 -14.65
C LYS A 479 11.10 21.21 -14.84
N ARG A 480 10.58 21.63 -15.99
CA ARG A 480 9.15 21.54 -16.37
C ARG A 480 8.50 20.20 -16.01
N LYS A 481 7.38 20.28 -15.27
CA LYS A 481 6.59 19.14 -14.78
C LYS A 481 7.31 18.23 -13.79
N ALA A 482 8.39 18.67 -13.16
CA ALA A 482 8.88 18.00 -11.96
C ALA A 482 7.83 18.13 -10.84
N VAL A 483 7.65 17.09 -10.05
CA VAL A 483 6.79 17.06 -8.86
C VAL A 483 7.68 16.57 -7.72
N VAL A 484 7.99 17.45 -6.78
CA VAL A 484 8.87 17.20 -5.63
C VAL A 484 8.14 17.64 -4.36
N ASN A 485 8.64 17.30 -3.17
CA ASN A 485 8.05 17.81 -1.92
C ASN A 485 8.79 19.06 -1.44
N ASP A 486 9.37 19.03 -0.24
CA ASP A 486 10.04 20.17 0.37
C ASP A 486 11.44 20.39 -0.25
N VAL A 487 11.76 21.65 -0.52
CA VAL A 487 13.02 22.08 -1.15
C VAL A 487 13.73 23.09 -0.26
N PHE A 488 14.97 22.79 0.14
CA PHE A 488 15.84 23.65 0.94
C PHE A 488 16.97 24.17 0.06
N TYR A 489 17.16 25.50 0.02
CA TYR A 489 18.03 26.15 -0.95
C TYR A 489 18.54 27.54 -0.52
N ASN A 490 19.57 28.04 -1.21
CA ASN A 490 19.98 29.44 -1.22
C ASN A 490 19.64 30.13 -2.56
N GLU A 491 19.78 29.40 -3.68
CA GLU A 491 19.34 29.83 -5.00
C GLU A 491 18.41 28.79 -5.64
N ILE A 492 17.31 29.21 -6.27
CA ILE A 492 16.38 28.28 -6.93
C ILE A 492 15.92 28.80 -8.30
N ASP A 493 16.00 27.94 -9.32
CA ASP A 493 15.40 28.14 -10.64
C ASP A 493 14.25 27.14 -10.86
N ILE A 494 13.05 27.65 -11.11
CA ILE A 494 11.83 26.85 -11.24
C ILE A 494 11.20 27.09 -12.61
N ALA A 495 11.26 26.07 -13.47
CA ALA A 495 10.62 26.11 -14.76
C ALA A 495 9.09 25.99 -14.66
N ASN A 496 8.37 26.57 -15.63
CA ASN A 496 6.90 26.54 -15.68
C ASN A 496 6.32 25.14 -15.43
N ASN A 497 5.33 25.09 -14.53
CA ASN A 497 4.58 23.89 -14.13
C ASN A 497 5.41 22.83 -13.41
N ALA A 498 6.56 23.15 -12.83
CA ALA A 498 7.10 22.34 -11.74
C ALA A 498 6.26 22.57 -10.47
N VAL A 499 6.12 21.54 -9.64
CA VAL A 499 5.33 21.54 -8.40
C VAL A 499 6.25 21.11 -7.25
N TYR A 500 6.18 21.83 -6.13
CA TYR A 500 6.88 21.54 -4.89
C TYR A 500 5.96 21.88 -3.70
N SER A 501 6.16 21.23 -2.55
CA SER A 501 5.30 21.38 -1.37
C SER A 501 5.64 22.65 -0.58
N ALA A 502 6.89 22.76 -0.10
CA ALA A 502 7.42 23.94 0.57
C ALA A 502 8.82 24.29 0.05
N ALA A 503 9.20 25.55 0.21
CA ALA A 503 10.52 26.05 -0.15
C ALA A 503 11.11 26.81 1.05
N THR A 504 12.30 26.42 1.51
CA THR A 504 12.94 26.96 2.71
C THR A 504 14.31 27.53 2.37
N THR A 505 14.56 28.77 2.78
CA THR A 505 15.82 29.51 2.57
C THR A 505 16.03 30.51 3.73
N PRO A 506 17.26 30.78 4.20
CA PRO A 506 18.54 30.24 3.71
C PRO A 506 18.79 28.80 4.18
N LEU A 507 19.54 28.05 3.36
CA LEU A 507 20.11 26.75 3.70
C LEU A 507 21.55 26.94 4.19
N THR A 508 21.87 26.39 5.36
CA THR A 508 23.27 26.35 5.83
C THR A 508 24.05 25.33 5.00
N VAL A 509 25.12 25.80 4.36
CA VAL A 509 26.10 24.97 3.64
C VAL A 509 27.52 25.18 4.20
N PRO A 510 28.38 24.15 4.24
CA PRO A 510 28.09 22.76 3.88
C PRO A 510 27.00 22.16 4.80
N LEU A 511 26.22 21.22 4.27
CA LEU A 511 25.20 20.54 5.06
C LEU A 511 25.86 19.89 6.28
N PRO A 512 25.28 20.00 7.49
CA PRO A 512 25.85 19.44 8.71
C PRO A 512 25.66 17.91 8.77
N ILE A 513 26.22 17.21 7.79
CA ILE A 513 26.14 15.76 7.59
C ILE A 513 27.55 15.18 7.75
N THR A 514 27.68 14.10 8.51
CA THR A 514 28.93 13.34 8.58
C THR A 514 28.97 12.33 7.44
N LEU A 515 30.07 12.32 6.67
CA LEU A 515 30.24 11.38 5.57
C LEU A 515 30.82 10.06 6.09
N PRO A 516 30.44 8.90 5.52
CA PRO A 516 31.09 7.64 5.81
C PRO A 516 32.60 7.71 5.54
N SER A 517 33.39 7.05 6.39
CA SER A 517 34.83 6.92 6.15
C SER A 517 35.09 6.10 4.90
N PHE A 518 36.05 6.53 4.08
CA PHE A 518 36.45 5.79 2.88
C PHE A 518 37.56 4.78 3.25
N PRO A 519 37.34 3.47 3.05
CA PRO A 519 38.29 2.46 3.51
C PRO A 519 39.54 2.41 2.61
N GLU A 520 40.64 1.89 3.18
CA GLU A 520 41.82 1.55 2.40
C GLU A 520 41.52 0.40 1.42
N ILE A 521 42.01 0.52 0.19
CA ILE A 521 41.81 -0.45 -0.89
C ILE A 521 43.16 -1.00 -1.37
N ASN A 522 43.37 -2.28 -1.11
CA ASN A 522 44.55 -3.06 -1.47
C ASN A 522 44.13 -4.22 -2.40
N PRO A 523 43.98 -3.96 -3.72
CA PRO A 523 43.60 -4.99 -4.67
C PRO A 523 44.70 -6.05 -4.83
N GLY A 524 44.29 -7.26 -5.21
CA GLY A 524 45.22 -8.34 -5.56
C GLY A 524 45.78 -8.18 -6.99
N THR A 525 46.60 -9.12 -7.42
CA THR A 525 47.20 -9.11 -8.78
C THR A 525 46.66 -10.19 -9.70
N VAL A 526 45.71 -11.01 -9.22
CA VAL A 526 45.15 -12.13 -10.00
C VAL A 526 43.85 -11.67 -10.66
N ASP A 527 43.87 -11.65 -11.99
CA ASP A 527 42.71 -11.32 -12.80
C ASP A 527 41.81 -12.53 -13.02
N TYR A 528 40.50 -12.29 -13.07
CA TYR A 528 39.51 -13.31 -13.40
C TYR A 528 38.69 -12.88 -14.61
N THR A 529 38.57 -13.78 -15.60
CA THR A 529 37.62 -13.62 -16.71
C THR A 529 36.63 -14.77 -16.67
N ILE A 530 35.38 -14.46 -16.33
CA ILE A 530 34.28 -15.44 -16.35
C ILE A 530 33.72 -15.45 -17.77
N ALA A 531 33.83 -16.60 -18.44
CA ALA A 531 33.44 -16.72 -19.83
C ALA A 531 31.92 -16.59 -20.01
N ARG A 532 31.50 -16.49 -21.26
CA ARG A 532 30.10 -16.17 -21.61
C ARG A 532 29.17 -17.29 -21.14
N GLY A 533 28.25 -16.97 -20.23
CA GLY A 533 27.27 -17.92 -19.71
C GLY A 533 27.78 -18.77 -18.55
N ASP A 534 29.05 -18.65 -18.18
CA ASP A 534 29.64 -19.40 -17.09
C ASP A 534 29.38 -18.72 -15.74
N SER A 535 29.57 -19.47 -14.67
CA SER A 535 29.53 -18.98 -13.30
C SER A 535 30.87 -19.16 -12.60
N LEU A 536 31.17 -18.28 -11.65
CA LEU A 536 32.28 -18.40 -10.74
C LEU A 536 31.82 -17.97 -9.35
N GLU A 537 32.23 -18.72 -8.33
CA GLU A 537 32.11 -18.32 -6.94
C GLU A 537 33.49 -17.91 -6.43
N LEU A 538 33.57 -16.76 -5.76
CA LEU A 538 34.79 -16.27 -5.13
C LEU A 538 34.57 -16.13 -3.62
N PRO A 539 35.50 -16.62 -2.78
CA PRO A 539 35.52 -16.29 -1.36
C PRO A 539 36.02 -14.85 -1.14
N ALA A 540 35.80 -14.28 0.05
CA ALA A 540 36.36 -12.99 0.44
C ALA A 540 37.88 -12.94 0.20
N GLY A 541 38.39 -11.82 -0.30
CA GLY A 541 39.80 -11.70 -0.67
C GLY A 541 40.15 -10.50 -1.54
N ALA A 542 41.43 -10.42 -1.91
CA ALA A 542 41.97 -9.40 -2.78
C ALA A 542 42.23 -9.97 -4.19
N TYR A 543 41.72 -9.27 -5.19
CA TYR A 543 41.68 -9.68 -6.59
C TYR A 543 42.16 -8.53 -7.48
N GLY A 544 42.69 -8.87 -8.65
CA GLY A 544 43.01 -7.90 -9.69
C GLY A 544 41.74 -7.42 -10.39
N SER A 545 41.78 -7.39 -11.71
CA SER A 545 40.64 -7.04 -12.54
C SER A 545 39.71 -8.24 -12.76
N VAL A 546 38.41 -8.07 -12.51
CA VAL A 546 37.39 -9.09 -12.75
C VAL A 546 36.49 -8.70 -13.90
N THR A 547 36.42 -9.56 -14.91
CA THR A 547 35.61 -9.38 -16.12
C THR A 547 34.58 -10.48 -16.26
N LEU A 548 33.30 -10.10 -16.20
CA LEU A 548 32.16 -10.98 -16.48
C LEU A 548 31.80 -10.83 -17.96
N ARG A 549 31.94 -11.88 -18.76
CA ARG A 549 31.45 -11.86 -20.16
C ARG A 549 29.93 -11.97 -20.17
N LYS A 550 29.30 -11.74 -21.33
CA LYS A 550 27.83 -11.71 -21.47
C LYS A 550 27.15 -12.92 -20.81
N ASN A 551 26.06 -12.68 -20.08
CA ASN A 551 25.27 -13.70 -19.37
C ASN A 551 26.04 -14.51 -18.31
N SER A 552 27.23 -14.10 -17.88
CA SER A 552 27.96 -14.80 -16.82
C SER A 552 27.46 -14.42 -15.42
N ILE A 553 27.80 -15.21 -14.42
CA ILE A 553 27.43 -14.99 -13.01
C ILE A 553 28.69 -15.01 -12.15
N LEU A 554 28.87 -13.99 -11.32
CA LEU A 554 29.83 -13.99 -10.21
C LEU A 554 29.05 -14.04 -8.90
N THR A 555 29.32 -15.03 -8.06
CA THR A 555 28.76 -15.14 -6.72
C THR A 555 29.84 -14.86 -5.68
N LEU A 556 29.57 -13.96 -4.74
CA LEU A 556 30.42 -13.65 -3.60
C LEU A 556 29.79 -14.23 -2.33
N THR A 557 30.57 -14.98 -1.55
CA THR A 557 30.06 -15.75 -0.40
C THR A 557 29.96 -14.97 0.91
N GLY A 558 30.04 -13.64 0.86
CA GLY A 558 30.11 -12.76 2.04
C GLY A 558 31.52 -12.27 2.36
N GLY A 559 31.60 -11.24 3.20
CA GLY A 559 32.86 -10.67 3.69
C GLY A 559 33.39 -9.50 2.85
N ILE A 560 34.68 -9.21 2.99
CA ILE A 560 35.35 -8.06 2.35
C ILE A 560 36.05 -8.51 1.07
N TYR A 561 35.77 -7.83 -0.04
CA TYR A 561 36.40 -8.05 -1.33
C TYR A 561 37.12 -6.78 -1.78
N GLN A 562 38.32 -6.94 -2.33
CA GLN A 562 39.12 -5.83 -2.84
C GLN A 562 39.49 -6.11 -4.29
N PHE A 563 39.04 -5.27 -5.22
CA PHE A 563 39.24 -5.43 -6.65
C PHE A 563 40.01 -4.25 -7.24
N GLU A 564 40.80 -4.49 -8.27
CA GLU A 564 41.35 -3.39 -9.07
C GLU A 564 40.23 -2.75 -9.91
N ASN A 565 39.54 -3.56 -10.71
CA ASN A 565 38.40 -3.18 -11.56
C ASN A 565 37.34 -4.27 -11.56
N ILE A 566 36.07 -3.89 -11.74
CA ILE A 566 34.98 -4.83 -12.02
C ILE A 566 34.26 -4.39 -13.29
N ASN A 567 34.34 -5.22 -14.34
CA ASN A 567 33.61 -5.03 -15.59
C ASN A 567 32.53 -6.11 -15.73
N ILE A 568 31.25 -5.71 -15.69
CA ILE A 568 30.13 -6.64 -15.74
C ILE A 568 29.51 -6.63 -17.13
N GLY A 569 29.56 -7.75 -17.84
CA GLY A 569 29.02 -7.86 -19.19
C GLY A 569 27.51 -7.65 -19.28
N ARG A 570 27.03 -7.53 -20.53
CA ARG A 570 25.59 -7.45 -20.80
C ARG A 570 24.87 -8.69 -20.23
N LYS A 571 23.77 -8.47 -19.51
CA LYS A 571 22.96 -9.54 -18.87
C LYS A 571 23.73 -10.42 -17.86
N SER A 572 24.88 -9.96 -17.39
CA SER A 572 25.66 -10.67 -16.39
C SER A 572 25.23 -10.26 -14.98
N GLN A 573 25.57 -11.08 -13.99
CA GLN A 573 25.11 -10.90 -12.62
C GLN A 573 26.28 -10.92 -11.65
N LEU A 574 26.32 -9.98 -10.71
CA LEU A 574 27.14 -10.03 -9.51
C LEU A 574 26.19 -10.20 -8.34
N LEU A 575 26.25 -11.36 -7.69
CA LEU A 575 25.34 -11.76 -6.62
C LEU A 575 26.11 -11.97 -5.32
N VAL A 576 25.48 -11.65 -4.18
CA VAL A 576 26.04 -11.91 -2.85
C VAL A 576 25.13 -12.83 -2.03
N THR A 577 25.70 -13.80 -1.33
CA THR A 577 24.93 -14.78 -0.52
C THR A 577 25.03 -14.55 0.98
N ALA A 578 25.85 -13.61 1.43
CA ALA A 578 25.89 -13.08 2.79
C ALA A 578 26.31 -11.59 2.77
N PRO A 579 26.21 -10.84 3.88
CA PRO A 579 26.62 -9.43 3.93
C PRO A 579 28.02 -9.23 3.37
N THR A 580 28.17 -8.27 2.46
CA THR A 580 29.35 -8.12 1.61
C THR A 580 29.75 -6.66 1.47
N GLU A 581 31.05 -6.41 1.64
CA GLU A 581 31.67 -5.13 1.35
C GLU A 581 32.62 -5.29 0.15
N ILE A 582 32.37 -4.52 -0.90
CA ILE A 582 33.20 -4.49 -2.12
C ILE A 582 33.99 -3.19 -2.16
N ARG A 583 35.31 -3.28 -2.19
CA ARG A 583 36.23 -2.15 -2.38
C ARG A 583 36.85 -2.23 -3.76
N ILE A 584 36.71 -1.18 -4.56
CA ILE A 584 37.20 -1.15 -5.95
C ILE A 584 38.18 0.01 -6.07
N ALA A 585 39.45 -0.29 -6.38
CA ALA A 585 40.49 0.73 -6.48
C ALA A 585 40.19 1.71 -7.63
N ASN A 586 39.73 1.20 -8.76
CA ASN A 586 39.54 1.99 -9.98
C ASN A 586 38.08 2.07 -10.42
N ARG A 587 37.55 1.10 -11.17
CA ARG A 587 36.29 1.26 -11.93
C ARG A 587 35.27 0.16 -11.70
N LEU A 588 34.00 0.57 -11.58
CA LEU A 588 32.82 -0.30 -11.62
C LEU A 588 32.03 -0.04 -12.90
N GLU A 589 32.01 -0.99 -13.82
CA GLU A 589 31.38 -0.82 -15.14
C GLU A 589 30.37 -1.93 -15.48
N PRO A 590 29.14 -1.87 -14.95
CA PRO A 590 28.10 -2.79 -15.36
C PRO A 590 27.52 -2.44 -16.73
N GLY A 591 27.43 -3.46 -17.57
CA GLY A 591 26.84 -3.41 -18.90
C GLY A 591 25.33 -3.23 -18.87
N THR A 592 24.69 -3.46 -20.00
CA THR A 592 23.23 -3.33 -20.15
C THR A 592 22.52 -4.57 -19.61
N ARG A 593 21.41 -4.38 -18.87
CA ARG A 593 20.61 -5.45 -18.24
C ARG A 593 21.40 -6.34 -17.27
N ALA A 594 22.46 -5.81 -16.67
CA ALA A 594 23.17 -6.48 -15.59
C ALA A 594 22.34 -6.44 -14.29
N VAL A 595 22.65 -7.38 -13.39
CA VAL A 595 22.09 -7.46 -12.03
C VAL A 595 23.24 -7.33 -11.04
N ILE A 596 23.08 -6.49 -10.03
CA ILE A 596 23.99 -6.36 -8.89
C ILE A 596 23.14 -6.31 -7.64
N GLY A 597 23.37 -7.23 -6.71
CA GLY A 597 22.63 -7.24 -5.45
C GLY A 597 22.69 -8.59 -4.72
N PRO A 598 21.85 -8.77 -3.70
CA PRO A 598 21.57 -10.06 -3.09
C PRO A 598 21.26 -11.15 -4.11
N ALA A 599 21.77 -12.35 -3.86
CA ALA A 599 21.29 -13.54 -4.55
C ALA A 599 19.80 -13.76 -4.23
N PRO A 600 19.00 -14.26 -5.19
CA PRO A 600 17.64 -14.67 -4.90
C PRO A 600 17.60 -15.63 -3.69
N ASP A 601 16.58 -15.49 -2.85
CA ASP A 601 16.33 -16.33 -1.67
C ASP A 601 17.40 -16.27 -0.55
N SER A 602 18.35 -15.32 -0.60
CA SER A 602 19.35 -15.16 0.45
C SER A 602 18.83 -14.51 1.74
N GLY A 603 17.63 -13.91 1.68
CA GLY A 603 17.06 -13.10 2.78
C GLY A 603 17.77 -11.75 2.99
N LEU A 604 18.72 -11.39 2.14
CA LEU A 604 19.44 -10.11 2.19
C LEU A 604 18.70 -9.02 1.41
N ASN A 605 19.01 -7.76 1.70
CA ASN A 605 18.49 -6.58 1.00
C ASN A 605 19.63 -5.64 0.55
N ALA A 606 19.33 -4.42 0.08
CA ALA A 606 20.38 -3.53 -0.43
C ALA A 606 21.32 -2.97 0.65
N THR A 607 20.93 -3.01 1.94
CA THR A 607 21.80 -2.60 3.06
C THR A 607 22.93 -3.60 3.31
N ASP A 608 22.76 -4.86 2.88
CA ASP A 608 23.75 -5.93 3.06
C ASP A 608 24.87 -5.92 2.01
N LEU A 609 24.79 -5.04 1.00
CA LEU A 609 25.82 -4.87 -0.03
C LEU A 609 26.30 -3.43 -0.09
N VAL A 610 27.52 -3.20 0.38
CA VAL A 610 28.20 -1.90 0.33
C VAL A 610 29.32 -1.93 -0.70
N ILE A 611 29.37 -0.93 -1.57
CA ILE A 611 30.36 -0.81 -2.63
C ILE A 611 31.09 0.53 -2.52
N PHE A 612 32.39 0.48 -2.23
CA PHE A 612 33.29 1.62 -2.26
C PHE A 612 34.06 1.64 -3.59
N ALA A 613 34.00 2.75 -4.34
CA ALA A 613 34.72 2.91 -5.61
C ALA A 613 35.68 4.11 -5.55
N GLY A 614 36.98 3.83 -5.54
CA GLY A 614 38.04 4.81 -5.26
C GLY A 614 38.55 5.59 -6.47
N GLY A 615 38.15 5.22 -7.68
CA GLY A 615 38.64 5.85 -8.91
C GLY A 615 38.21 7.30 -9.08
N ILE A 616 38.92 8.00 -9.96
CA ILE A 616 38.61 9.36 -10.42
C ILE A 616 37.99 9.36 -11.82
N ASN A 617 37.44 10.49 -12.27
CA ASN A 617 37.07 10.67 -13.67
C ASN A 617 38.31 10.78 -14.57
N GLY A 618 38.40 9.96 -15.61
CA GLY A 618 39.57 9.92 -16.50
C GLY A 618 40.87 9.72 -15.72
N ASN A 619 41.89 10.52 -16.07
CA ASN A 619 43.19 10.54 -15.40
C ASN A 619 43.44 11.85 -14.62
N ASP A 620 42.50 12.80 -14.68
CA ASP A 620 42.65 14.17 -14.16
C ASP A 620 41.55 14.56 -13.17
N GLY A 621 40.56 13.70 -12.92
CA GLY A 621 39.42 13.97 -12.05
C GLY A 621 38.37 14.89 -12.68
N GLY A 622 38.58 15.37 -13.91
CA GLY A 622 37.71 16.35 -14.54
C GLY A 622 36.27 15.87 -14.70
N LEU A 623 35.28 16.74 -14.43
CA LEU A 623 33.85 16.42 -14.52
C LEU A 623 33.44 15.89 -15.91
N ASN A 624 34.12 16.29 -16.98
CA ASN A 624 33.84 15.80 -18.34
C ASN A 624 34.77 14.66 -18.80
N SER A 625 35.75 14.29 -17.98
CA SER A 625 36.73 13.26 -18.30
C SER A 625 36.12 11.86 -18.20
N PHE A 626 36.59 10.95 -19.06
CA PHE A 626 36.14 9.56 -19.12
C PHE A 626 37.34 8.61 -19.04
N PRO A 627 37.15 7.39 -18.50
CA PRO A 627 35.91 6.81 -17.95
C PRO A 627 35.49 7.44 -16.61
N LYS A 628 34.23 7.24 -16.20
CA LYS A 628 33.74 7.66 -14.87
C LYS A 628 34.04 6.59 -13.83
N THR A 629 34.13 6.96 -12.56
CA THR A 629 34.41 6.05 -11.44
C THR A 629 33.46 4.85 -11.41
N ALA A 630 32.15 5.09 -11.51
CA ALA A 630 31.14 4.04 -11.58
C ALA A 630 30.09 4.35 -12.66
N VAL A 631 29.87 3.41 -13.59
CA VAL A 631 28.91 3.58 -14.69
C VAL A 631 27.96 2.39 -14.76
N ILE A 632 26.81 2.50 -14.11
CA ILE A 632 25.75 1.51 -14.20
C ILE A 632 25.07 1.65 -15.56
N GLY A 633 25.16 0.60 -16.38
CA GLY A 633 24.54 0.50 -17.69
C GLY A 633 23.02 0.66 -17.71
N GLN A 634 22.43 0.47 -18.90
CA GLN A 634 21.00 0.71 -19.11
C GLN A 634 20.15 -0.48 -18.70
N ASN A 635 18.95 -0.21 -18.16
CA ASN A 635 17.96 -1.23 -17.78
C ASN A 635 18.52 -2.29 -16.83
N ASN A 636 19.34 -1.86 -15.88
CA ASN A 636 19.89 -2.74 -14.85
C ASN A 636 18.93 -2.91 -13.68
N ILE A 637 19.20 -3.92 -12.86
CA ILE A 637 18.63 -4.08 -11.52
C ILE A 637 19.81 -3.91 -10.55
N LEU A 638 19.69 -2.95 -9.64
CA LEU A 638 20.74 -2.61 -8.68
C LEU A 638 20.13 -2.60 -7.27
N ALA A 639 20.68 -3.38 -6.36
CA ALA A 639 20.33 -3.38 -4.95
C ALA A 639 21.63 -3.33 -4.13
N ALA A 640 22.10 -2.11 -3.83
CA ALA A 640 23.36 -1.87 -3.11
C ALA A 640 23.47 -0.41 -2.64
N THR A 641 24.23 -0.20 -1.56
CA THR A 641 24.76 1.11 -1.20
C THR A 641 26.09 1.36 -1.91
N ILE A 642 26.23 2.46 -2.68
CA ILE A 642 27.45 2.79 -3.42
C ILE A 642 28.01 4.13 -2.92
N TYR A 643 29.31 4.14 -2.59
CA TYR A 643 30.06 5.35 -2.23
C TYR A 643 31.29 5.55 -3.13
N ALA A 644 31.30 6.64 -3.89
CA ALA A 644 32.34 6.98 -4.87
C ALA A 644 32.80 8.46 -4.72
N PRO A 645 33.46 8.84 -3.62
CA PRO A 645 33.72 10.24 -3.28
C PRO A 645 34.71 10.96 -4.22
N ASN A 646 35.46 10.23 -5.04
CA ASN A 646 36.53 10.79 -5.88
C ASN A 646 36.12 11.01 -7.35
N GLY A 647 34.87 10.71 -7.73
CA GLY A 647 34.42 10.95 -9.10
C GLY A 647 32.94 10.72 -9.32
N THR A 648 32.55 10.47 -10.57
CA THR A 648 31.14 10.42 -10.93
C THR A 648 30.56 9.01 -10.83
N LEU A 649 29.43 8.88 -10.13
CA LEU A 649 28.51 7.75 -10.23
C LEU A 649 27.43 8.07 -11.28
N TRP A 650 27.37 7.28 -12.36
CA TRP A 650 26.38 7.44 -13.41
C TRP A 650 25.48 6.20 -13.54
N ILE A 651 24.24 6.32 -13.10
CA ILE A 651 23.18 5.33 -13.33
C ILE A 651 22.47 5.65 -14.65
N LYS A 652 22.57 4.79 -15.67
CA LYS A 652 21.96 5.06 -16.99
C LYS A 652 20.47 4.71 -17.02
N LYS A 653 19.83 5.04 -18.15
CA LYS A 653 18.37 5.02 -18.33
C LYS A 653 17.74 3.65 -18.07
N GLY A 654 16.49 3.66 -17.60
CA GLY A 654 15.63 2.48 -17.46
C GLY A 654 16.01 1.54 -16.31
N THR A 655 16.99 1.90 -15.49
CA THR A 655 17.47 1.09 -14.36
C THR A 655 16.49 1.17 -13.20
N SER A 656 16.29 0.06 -12.50
CA SER A 656 15.64 0.01 -11.20
C SER A 656 16.73 -0.13 -10.14
N ALA A 657 16.77 0.78 -9.17
CA ALA A 657 17.86 0.88 -8.22
C ALA A 657 17.35 1.12 -6.79
N THR A 658 17.70 0.21 -5.89
CA THR A 658 17.40 0.26 -4.45
C THR A 658 18.71 0.41 -3.69
N GLY A 659 18.82 1.38 -2.80
CA GLY A 659 20.04 1.64 -2.04
C GLY A 659 20.26 3.12 -1.70
N SER A 660 21.50 3.46 -1.37
CA SER A 660 21.98 4.84 -1.29
C SER A 660 23.14 5.06 -2.28
N PHE A 661 23.06 6.13 -3.07
CA PHE A 661 23.97 6.41 -4.18
C PHE A 661 24.73 7.71 -3.93
N ILE A 662 25.92 7.58 -3.36
CA ILE A 662 26.76 8.69 -2.90
C ILE A 662 28.01 8.79 -3.77
N ALA A 663 28.30 9.98 -4.31
CA ALA A 663 29.53 10.21 -5.07
C ALA A 663 29.94 11.68 -5.07
N ASN A 664 31.11 12.01 -5.60
CA ASN A 664 31.45 13.42 -5.88
C ASN A 664 30.36 14.05 -6.75
N ASP A 665 30.04 13.37 -7.85
CA ASP A 665 28.96 13.76 -8.75
C ASP A 665 28.03 12.59 -9.01
N VAL A 666 26.72 12.77 -8.85
CA VAL A 666 25.74 11.72 -9.13
C VAL A 666 24.87 12.09 -10.31
N ARG A 667 24.96 11.29 -11.38
CA ARG A 667 24.13 11.45 -12.57
C ARG A 667 23.14 10.30 -12.67
N ILE A 668 21.86 10.60 -12.54
CA ILE A 668 20.78 9.65 -12.78
C ILE A 668 20.21 9.83 -14.18
N GLY A 669 20.08 8.72 -14.90
CA GLY A 669 19.61 8.61 -16.26
C GLY A 669 18.15 9.03 -16.43
N GLN A 670 17.57 8.65 -17.57
CA GLN A 670 16.14 8.89 -17.82
C GLN A 670 15.34 7.66 -17.40
N ASN A 671 14.14 7.87 -16.86
CA ASN A 671 13.23 6.78 -16.50
C ASN A 671 13.90 5.74 -15.57
N VAL A 672 14.64 6.20 -14.58
CA VAL A 672 15.19 5.38 -13.49
C VAL A 672 14.20 5.42 -12.34
N GLN A 673 14.00 4.27 -11.69
CA GLN A 673 13.22 4.14 -10.47
C GLN A 673 14.17 3.96 -9.29
N LEU A 674 13.93 4.70 -8.21
CA LEU A 674 14.84 4.81 -7.06
C LEU A 674 14.09 4.53 -5.75
N TRP A 675 14.66 3.68 -4.89
CA TRP A 675 14.19 3.42 -3.52
C TRP A 675 15.36 3.53 -2.54
N LEU A 676 15.11 4.09 -1.37
CA LEU A 676 16.07 4.16 -0.27
C LEU A 676 16.13 2.82 0.48
N GLU A 677 17.34 2.25 0.56
CA GLU A 677 17.75 1.22 1.51
C GLU A 677 19.25 1.41 1.81
N SER A 678 19.56 2.32 2.73
CA SER A 678 20.94 2.72 3.01
C SER A 678 21.60 1.79 4.03
N ALA A 679 22.83 1.38 3.76
CA ALA A 679 23.71 0.73 4.75
C ALA A 679 24.31 1.72 5.76
N PHE A 680 24.24 3.03 5.49
CA PHE A 680 24.66 4.09 6.41
C PHE A 680 23.48 4.50 7.29
N GLY A 681 23.69 4.61 8.59
CA GLY A 681 22.68 5.02 9.56
C GLY A 681 22.37 6.53 9.53
N GLU A 682 21.36 6.95 10.29
CA GLU A 682 21.01 8.37 10.48
C GLU A 682 22.07 9.12 11.31
N ASP A 683 22.73 8.43 12.25
CA ASP A 683 23.75 9.01 13.14
C ASP A 683 25.19 8.88 12.60
N TYR A 684 25.34 8.42 11.35
CA TYR A 684 26.66 8.23 10.74
C TYR A 684 27.35 9.55 10.44
#